data_AF-R5Y3T4-F1
#
_entry.id   AF-R5Y3T4-F1
#
_cell.length_a   1.000
_cell.length_b   1.000
_cell.length_c   1.000
_cell.angle_alpha   90.00
_cell.angle_beta   90.00
_cell.angle_gamma   90.00
#
_symmetry.space_group_name_H-M   'P 1'
#
loop_
_entity.id
_entity.type
_entity.pdbx_description
1 polymer ?
#
loop_
_entity_poly.entity_id
_entity_poly.type
_entity_poly.pdbx_seq_one_letter_code
_entity_poly.pdbx_strand_id
1 'polypeptide(L)'
;MKTIRSFAGVLLSVILIIASVTFPTSAQTNSVETMANLIVFVKFPEDTTSEITDNSQKIMMYYNDTSKMYVGSDIDFSFKKYITEISRGKLNVNNIFPQLEGDKITPLTLAASHDNSNDNSVIQEIVAAFNSGKIKMPEDKLDNKYSGVVDNLTVIIQGKCPSGSDFMWPHKSVTDVSTKIKNKYQFGNYNLIDSYSVTGTVAACQGVITHEFLHSVGLPDLYRRSGTDGTPVGVWDIMASNSFFMQYPLSYQRYKLGWIPMQQITRSGTYTLDPVSDPDSDTILYEIKTPMSASESFMLEYRKKITTNFSNLGFETKIPSSGLLIYRVNKSVVNQTNAWGDDYLYVYRPGETSTTASAGDLFKSALDPNSNRTSFGVADFDASLTDGTMFYSNGKNSGIVISDVKYNSDSSQISFHVEFPDYSSLGLWNGISNSIAMEATGIKVDTDSIGNVYSCIMGREDWNFVNKVLKYDGASWTTLGSFFSNVNSMTLKVYNDVPYVLYLNSSGRPVLAKYAGNSWQTVYTDNSVSYPNDLQLFMGDSGFYCAWTVDGTKLSIKKITSNGVTNVNSSLTADYFANPSLSTVGNYIYVTYCNFSFGGGKQYTQVKRYNLTEGQWESIQVPNPLVSSNLHRSIGYNGEYWMIAATSGSKPIIVKVDGNSNVTQYEVPTTITNILEASMDISENGTVCVSLIASGEESQILYLDGGEWKQLGGSPCSSCQAADMTIYKNRVYVGSVLTGTGGVSLTYKDLPEKELPELISIESQTVSVTDGYIIGLPQRAANLKLYLEATNGGYFKYDKVCTGGQVLLYTADGVLVKRYTVVIKGDVNGDGVADGCDAVLINAAAAGMLTFEGGFKKAADTDGDGSITEKDNEYPIKSGLNL
;
A
#
# COMPACT_ATOMS: atom_id res chain seq x y z
N MET A 1 -27.93 9.88 15.49
CA MET A 1 -26.94 8.97 16.12
C MET A 1 -26.23 8.12 15.07
N LYS A 2 -25.51 8.74 14.11
CA LYS A 2 -24.81 8.09 12.99
C LYS A 2 -23.33 8.51 12.89
N THR A 3 -22.81 9.21 13.89
CA THR A 3 -21.54 9.97 13.82
C THR A 3 -20.46 9.52 14.81
N ILE A 4 -20.63 8.37 15.47
CA ILE A 4 -19.61 7.76 16.35
C ILE A 4 -18.99 6.53 15.67
N ARG A 5 -18.47 6.71 14.44
CA ARG A 5 -17.79 5.62 13.69
C ARG A 5 -16.32 5.93 13.35
N SER A 6 -15.82 7.16 13.55
CA SER A 6 -14.49 7.55 13.06
C SER A 6 -13.32 7.40 14.05
N PHE A 7 -13.56 7.05 15.32
CA PHE A 7 -12.47 6.83 16.30
C PHE A 7 -12.40 5.41 16.87
N ALA A 8 -13.47 4.63 16.73
CA ALA A 8 -13.46 3.20 17.07
C ALA A 8 -12.77 2.34 15.98
N GLY A 9 -12.63 2.86 14.76
CA GLY A 9 -12.06 2.12 13.61
C GLY A 9 -10.56 1.80 13.72
N VAL A 10 -9.80 2.53 14.55
CA VAL A 10 -8.34 2.32 14.74
C VAL A 10 -8.06 1.44 15.97
N LEU A 11 -8.99 1.37 16.93
CA LEU A 11 -8.85 0.51 18.11
C LEU A 11 -9.47 -0.88 17.90
N LEU A 12 -10.51 -1.00 17.06
CA LEU A 12 -11.13 -2.29 16.72
C LEU A 12 -10.31 -3.10 15.71
N SER A 13 -9.49 -2.43 14.89
CA SER A 13 -8.54 -3.06 13.97
C SER A 13 -7.32 -3.65 14.67
N VAL A 14 -7.05 -3.30 15.93
CA VAL A 14 -5.96 -3.89 16.74
C VAL A 14 -6.44 -5.15 17.50
N ILE A 15 -7.75 -5.34 17.67
CA ILE A 15 -8.33 -6.46 18.47
C ILE A 15 -8.83 -7.62 17.60
N LEU A 16 -9.00 -7.44 16.27
CA LEU A 16 -9.45 -8.51 15.36
C LEU A 16 -8.32 -9.18 14.54
N ILE A 17 -7.05 -8.86 14.81
CA ILE A 17 -5.85 -9.49 14.19
C ILE A 17 -5.28 -10.57 15.13
N ILE A 18 -6.11 -11.52 15.54
CA ILE A 18 -5.66 -12.70 16.36
C ILE A 18 -5.68 -14.00 15.53
N ALA A 19 -6.15 -13.98 14.28
CA ALA A 19 -6.31 -15.21 13.49
C ALA A 19 -5.80 -15.10 12.05
N SER A 20 -4.51 -14.85 11.87
CA SER A 20 -3.81 -15.17 10.62
C SER A 20 -2.32 -15.34 10.91
N VAL A 21 -1.88 -16.58 11.08
CA VAL A 21 -0.46 -16.91 10.96
C VAL A 21 -0.11 -16.70 9.49
N THR A 22 0.50 -15.58 9.14
CA THR A 22 1.09 -15.39 7.82
C THR A 22 2.35 -16.26 7.75
N PHE A 23 2.30 -17.28 6.90
CA PHE A 23 3.48 -18.05 6.57
C PHE A 23 4.40 -17.15 5.73
N PRO A 24 5.69 -17.02 6.07
CA PRO A 24 6.64 -16.39 5.17
C PRO A 24 6.58 -17.11 3.82
N THR A 25 6.73 -16.35 2.74
CA THR A 25 7.04 -16.90 1.41
C THR A 25 8.47 -17.45 1.44
N SER A 26 8.68 -18.53 2.20
CA SER A 26 9.91 -19.27 2.17
C SER A 26 9.96 -20.07 0.88
N ALA A 27 11.10 -20.02 0.20
CA ALA A 27 11.45 -20.86 -0.94
C ALA A 27 11.02 -22.32 -0.70
N GLN A 28 10.66 -23.03 -1.77
CA GLN A 28 10.35 -24.47 -1.78
C GLN A 28 11.26 -25.23 -0.80
N THR A 29 10.76 -25.54 0.39
CA THR A 29 11.49 -26.41 1.31
C THR A 29 11.25 -27.84 0.85
N ASN A 30 12.31 -28.50 0.37
CA ASN A 30 12.26 -29.91 -0.03
C ASN A 30 12.16 -30.88 1.16
N SER A 31 11.94 -30.38 2.38
CA SER A 31 11.82 -31.19 3.58
C SER A 31 10.38 -31.58 3.83
N VAL A 32 10.14 -32.87 4.06
CA VAL A 32 8.85 -33.39 4.54
C VAL A 32 8.59 -32.81 5.95
N GLU A 33 7.49 -32.06 6.10
CA GLU A 33 7.00 -31.58 7.39
C GLU A 33 6.14 -32.68 8.05
N THR A 34 6.23 -32.80 9.37
CA THR A 34 5.36 -33.67 10.17
C THR A 34 4.55 -32.80 11.13
N MET A 35 3.24 -33.02 11.21
CA MET A 35 2.35 -32.38 12.18
C MET A 35 1.61 -33.43 13.01
N ALA A 36 1.50 -33.20 14.31
CA ALA A 36 0.60 -33.95 15.17
C ALA A 36 -0.83 -33.37 15.11
N ASN A 37 -1.82 -34.23 14.91
CA ASN A 37 -3.23 -33.89 15.10
C ASN A 37 -3.76 -34.63 16.32
N LEU A 38 -3.86 -33.95 17.45
CA LEU A 38 -4.36 -34.52 18.70
C LEU A 38 -5.90 -34.48 18.68
N ILE A 39 -6.56 -35.63 18.66
CA ILE A 39 -8.02 -35.72 18.49
C ILE A 39 -8.67 -36.12 19.81
N VAL A 40 -9.34 -35.16 20.44
CA VAL A 40 -9.99 -35.31 21.75
C VAL A 40 -11.50 -35.37 21.57
N PHE A 41 -12.16 -36.27 22.32
CA PHE A 41 -13.59 -36.50 22.24
C PHE A 41 -14.24 -36.05 23.54
N VAL A 42 -15.27 -35.22 23.45
CA VAL A 42 -16.00 -34.70 24.62
C VAL A 42 -17.49 -34.91 24.45
N LYS A 43 -18.24 -34.84 25.54
CA LYS A 43 -19.71 -34.80 25.52
C LYS A 43 -20.24 -33.94 26.64
N PHE A 44 -21.41 -33.33 26.43
CA PHE A 44 -22.11 -32.62 27.48
C PHE A 44 -22.76 -33.59 28.48
N PRO A 45 -22.95 -33.20 29.74
CA PRO A 45 -23.52 -34.07 30.77
C PRO A 45 -24.96 -34.51 30.45
N GLU A 46 -25.71 -33.71 29.70
CA GLU A 46 -27.05 -34.03 29.21
C GLU A 46 -27.07 -35.06 28.06
N ASP A 47 -25.94 -35.26 27.36
CA ASP A 47 -25.85 -36.25 26.29
C ASP A 47 -25.58 -37.66 26.83
N THR A 48 -26.65 -38.46 26.80
CA THR A 48 -26.68 -39.86 27.27
C THR A 48 -26.48 -40.88 26.14
N THR A 49 -26.27 -40.43 24.90
CA THR A 49 -26.04 -41.32 23.76
C THR A 49 -24.64 -41.93 23.79
N SER A 50 -24.46 -43.02 23.05
CA SER A 50 -23.20 -43.74 22.85
C SER A 50 -22.59 -43.49 21.46
N GLU A 51 -22.96 -42.41 20.78
CA GLU A 51 -22.67 -42.20 19.36
C GLU A 51 -21.17 -42.32 19.01
N ILE A 52 -20.29 -41.66 19.76
CA ILE A 52 -18.84 -41.73 19.52
C ILE A 52 -18.31 -43.14 19.82
N THR A 53 -18.76 -43.74 20.92
CA THR A 53 -18.35 -45.09 21.32
C THR A 53 -18.75 -46.13 20.28
N ASP A 54 -19.98 -46.03 19.74
CA ASP A 54 -20.53 -46.97 18.76
C ASP A 54 -19.90 -46.79 17.36
N ASN A 55 -19.36 -45.60 17.07
CA ASN A 55 -18.73 -45.27 15.79
C ASN A 55 -17.20 -45.12 15.86
N SER A 56 -16.55 -45.57 16.93
CA SER A 56 -15.12 -45.34 17.16
C SER A 56 -14.24 -45.81 16.00
N GLN A 57 -14.45 -47.03 15.52
CA GLN A 57 -13.72 -47.58 14.37
C GLN A 57 -13.95 -46.78 13.09
N LYS A 58 -15.21 -46.37 12.85
CA LYS A 58 -15.59 -45.57 11.68
C LYS A 58 -14.87 -44.22 11.67
N ILE A 59 -14.85 -43.53 12.80
CA ILE A 59 -14.14 -42.25 12.95
C ILE A 59 -12.64 -42.44 12.69
N MET A 60 -12.01 -43.46 13.31
CA MET A 60 -10.59 -43.73 13.10
C MET A 60 -10.23 -44.02 11.64
N MET A 61 -11.08 -44.78 10.95
CA MET A 61 -10.91 -45.10 9.53
C MET A 61 -11.02 -43.83 8.66
N TYR A 62 -11.94 -42.90 8.97
CA TYR A 62 -12.01 -41.61 8.26
C TYR A 62 -10.75 -40.77 8.39
N TYR A 63 -10.07 -40.81 9.54
CA TYR A 63 -8.81 -40.12 9.71
C TYR A 63 -7.62 -40.84 9.04
N ASN A 64 -7.58 -42.17 9.10
CA ASN A 64 -6.36 -42.93 8.81
C ASN A 64 -6.38 -43.80 7.55
N ASP A 65 -7.47 -44.52 7.29
CA ASP A 65 -7.57 -45.50 6.18
C ASP A 65 -9.03 -45.95 5.99
N THR A 66 -9.64 -45.63 4.85
CA THR A 66 -11.01 -46.07 4.52
C THR A 66 -11.08 -47.28 3.60
N SER A 67 -9.96 -47.89 3.21
CA SER A 67 -9.91 -49.02 2.26
C SER A 67 -10.72 -50.23 2.72
N LYS A 68 -11.00 -50.36 4.02
CA LYS A 68 -11.81 -51.46 4.57
C LYS A 68 -13.25 -51.07 4.92
N MET A 69 -13.67 -49.83 4.64
CA MET A 69 -15.03 -49.37 4.96
C MET A 69 -16.07 -49.87 3.96
N TYR A 70 -15.67 -50.07 2.70
CA TYR A 70 -16.59 -50.38 1.62
C TYR A 70 -16.33 -51.81 1.14
N VAL A 71 -17.28 -52.71 1.40
CA VAL A 71 -17.16 -54.13 1.03
C VAL A 71 -16.88 -54.26 -0.48
N GLY A 72 -15.74 -54.85 -0.83
CA GLY A 72 -15.32 -55.06 -2.22
C GLY A 72 -14.62 -53.89 -2.90
N SER A 73 -14.15 -52.89 -2.14
CA SER A 73 -13.45 -51.71 -2.64
C SER A 73 -12.21 -51.42 -1.79
N ASP A 74 -11.02 -51.37 -2.39
CA ASP A 74 -9.76 -51.00 -1.71
C ASP A 74 -9.50 -49.48 -1.72
N ILE A 75 -10.55 -48.68 -1.97
CA ILE A 75 -10.42 -47.23 -2.18
C ILE A 75 -10.25 -46.51 -0.84
N ASP A 76 -9.18 -45.73 -0.74
CA ASP A 76 -8.87 -44.89 0.41
C ASP A 76 -9.18 -43.41 0.14
N PHE A 77 -10.17 -42.88 0.87
CA PHE A 77 -10.62 -41.49 0.94
C PHE A 77 -10.43 -40.92 2.34
N SER A 78 -9.50 -41.50 3.12
CA SER A 78 -9.17 -40.96 4.44
C SER A 78 -8.58 -39.56 4.34
N PHE A 79 -8.73 -38.80 5.42
CA PHE A 79 -8.04 -37.53 5.62
C PHE A 79 -6.53 -37.67 5.37
N LYS A 80 -5.89 -38.71 5.93
CA LYS A 80 -4.45 -38.94 5.77
C LYS A 80 -4.05 -39.13 4.30
N LYS A 81 -4.82 -39.91 3.54
CA LYS A 81 -4.59 -40.10 2.10
C LYS A 81 -4.73 -38.77 1.35
N TYR A 82 -5.79 -38.01 1.64
CA TYR A 82 -6.02 -36.72 0.99
C TYR A 82 -4.86 -35.73 1.25
N ILE A 83 -4.44 -35.55 2.50
CA ILE A 83 -3.31 -34.65 2.83
C ILE A 83 -2.03 -35.08 2.12
N THR A 84 -1.77 -36.38 2.06
CA THR A 84 -0.59 -36.93 1.36
C THR A 84 -0.63 -36.59 -0.13
N GLU A 85 -1.77 -36.77 -0.79
CA GLU A 85 -1.92 -36.48 -2.23
C GLU A 85 -1.79 -34.98 -2.55
N ILE A 86 -2.56 -34.13 -1.87
CA ILE A 86 -2.55 -32.69 -2.18
C ILE A 86 -1.19 -32.05 -1.88
N SER A 87 -0.45 -32.56 -0.90
CA SER A 87 0.87 -32.08 -0.52
C SER A 87 2.02 -32.75 -1.28
N ARG A 88 1.73 -33.75 -2.12
CA ARG A 88 2.74 -34.62 -2.77
C ARG A 88 3.73 -35.22 -1.74
N GLY A 89 3.19 -35.67 -0.61
CA GLY A 89 3.96 -36.24 0.49
C GLY A 89 4.80 -35.25 1.30
N LYS A 90 4.73 -33.94 1.03
CA LYS A 90 5.48 -32.91 1.77
C LYS A 90 4.89 -32.63 3.16
N LEU A 91 3.65 -33.00 3.42
CA LEU A 91 3.05 -32.93 4.74
C LEU A 91 2.58 -34.32 5.19
N ASN A 92 3.15 -34.81 6.28
CA ASN A 92 2.71 -36.00 6.98
C ASN A 92 1.96 -35.62 8.26
N VAL A 93 0.74 -36.13 8.45
CA VAL A 93 -0.06 -35.85 9.65
C VAL A 93 -0.21 -37.12 10.48
N ASN A 94 0.20 -37.04 11.75
CA ASN A 94 0.01 -38.11 12.73
C ASN A 94 -1.26 -37.86 13.54
N ASN A 95 -2.31 -38.64 13.31
CA ASN A 95 -3.58 -38.55 14.03
C ASN A 95 -3.52 -39.36 15.33
N ILE A 96 -3.68 -38.69 16.47
CA ILE A 96 -3.47 -39.27 17.79
C ILE A 96 -4.79 -39.28 18.57
N PHE A 97 -5.20 -40.45 19.05
CA PHE A 97 -6.48 -40.69 19.74
C PHE A 97 -6.23 -41.07 21.22
N PRO A 98 -5.97 -40.11 22.12
CA PRO A 98 -5.58 -40.38 23.51
C PRO A 98 -6.65 -41.11 24.36
N GLN A 99 -7.89 -41.16 23.88
CA GLN A 99 -9.03 -41.79 24.54
C GLN A 99 -9.40 -43.16 23.95
N LEU A 100 -8.61 -43.67 23.00
CA LEU A 100 -8.80 -45.00 22.44
C LEU A 100 -8.28 -46.06 23.43
N GLU A 101 -9.15 -46.95 23.86
CA GLU A 101 -8.81 -48.14 24.64
C GLU A 101 -9.32 -49.39 23.90
N GLY A 102 -8.39 -50.22 23.40
CA GLY A 102 -8.75 -51.30 22.47
C GLY A 102 -9.27 -50.72 21.16
N ASP A 103 -10.54 -50.98 20.84
CA ASP A 103 -11.24 -50.49 19.65
C ASP A 103 -12.33 -49.45 19.96
N LYS A 104 -12.41 -48.97 21.20
CA LYS A 104 -13.45 -48.03 21.66
C LYS A 104 -12.87 -46.72 22.17
N ILE A 105 -13.54 -45.63 21.80
CA ILE A 105 -13.27 -44.28 22.28
C ILE A 105 -14.33 -43.94 23.32
N THR A 106 -13.90 -43.53 24.51
CA THR A 106 -14.81 -43.01 25.54
C THR A 106 -14.67 -41.50 25.65
N PRO A 107 -15.70 -40.69 25.30
CA PRO A 107 -15.63 -39.24 25.38
C PRO A 107 -15.53 -38.76 26.83
N LEU A 108 -14.83 -37.65 27.05
CA LEU A 108 -14.80 -36.95 28.33
C LEU A 108 -16.16 -36.25 28.55
N THR A 109 -16.87 -36.59 29.62
CA THR A 109 -18.05 -35.82 30.04
C THR A 109 -17.60 -34.48 30.63
N LEU A 110 -18.03 -33.39 30.00
CA LEU A 110 -17.81 -32.02 30.45
C LEU A 110 -18.62 -31.72 31.72
N ALA A 111 -18.16 -30.74 32.50
CA ALA A 111 -18.82 -30.32 33.74
C ALA A 111 -20.00 -29.38 33.49
N ALA A 112 -19.87 -28.47 32.52
CA ALA A 112 -20.92 -27.54 32.13
C ALA A 112 -21.85 -28.14 31.05
N SER A 113 -23.09 -27.69 31.02
CA SER A 113 -24.03 -27.98 29.92
C SER A 113 -23.63 -27.22 28.64
N HIS A 114 -24.22 -27.59 27.51
CA HIS A 114 -24.06 -26.91 26.22
C HIS A 114 -24.28 -25.40 26.37
N ASP A 115 -25.45 -24.99 26.89
CA ASP A 115 -25.85 -23.58 27.02
C ASP A 115 -24.90 -22.72 27.87
N ASN A 116 -24.05 -23.36 28.69
CA ASN A 116 -23.08 -22.69 29.56
C ASN A 116 -21.63 -22.88 29.11
N SER A 117 -21.42 -23.32 27.86
CA SER A 117 -20.10 -23.62 27.30
C SER A 117 -19.78 -22.74 26.09
N ASN A 118 -18.50 -22.61 25.82
CA ASN A 118 -17.92 -22.05 24.59
C ASN A 118 -16.58 -22.76 24.32
N ASP A 119 -15.90 -22.39 23.23
CA ASP A 119 -14.65 -23.01 22.82
C ASP A 119 -13.60 -23.04 23.93
N ASN A 120 -13.35 -21.88 24.54
CA ASN A 120 -12.31 -21.73 25.57
C ASN A 120 -12.67 -22.52 26.83
N SER A 121 -13.94 -22.58 27.24
CA SER A 121 -14.34 -23.39 28.41
C SER A 121 -14.15 -24.88 28.15
N VAL A 122 -14.51 -25.37 26.96
CA VAL A 122 -14.30 -26.77 26.56
C VAL A 122 -12.81 -27.11 26.52
N ILE A 123 -11.99 -26.27 25.90
CA ILE A 123 -10.54 -26.46 25.83
C ILE A 123 -9.91 -26.44 27.22
N GLN A 124 -10.36 -25.56 28.11
CA GLN A 124 -9.86 -25.49 29.49
C GLN A 124 -10.17 -26.77 30.27
N GLU A 125 -11.35 -27.36 30.07
CA GLU A 125 -11.69 -28.67 30.65
C GLU A 125 -10.82 -29.81 30.08
N ILE A 126 -10.51 -29.78 28.78
CA ILE A 126 -9.58 -30.73 28.14
C ILE A 126 -8.19 -30.62 28.76
N VAL A 127 -7.65 -29.41 28.92
CA VAL A 127 -6.36 -29.17 29.60
C VAL A 127 -6.39 -29.72 31.03
N ALA A 128 -7.46 -29.46 31.78
CA ALA A 128 -7.64 -29.98 33.13
C ALA A 128 -7.72 -31.52 33.16
N ALA A 129 -8.34 -32.14 32.15
CA ALA A 129 -8.46 -33.59 32.03
C ALA A 129 -7.10 -34.27 31.77
N PHE A 130 -6.25 -33.70 30.92
CA PHE A 130 -4.87 -34.17 30.77
C PHE A 130 -4.04 -33.96 32.04
N ASN A 131 -4.17 -32.80 32.70
CA ASN A 131 -3.43 -32.49 33.91
C ASN A 131 -3.78 -33.41 35.09
N SER A 132 -5.07 -33.72 35.25
CA SER A 132 -5.56 -34.66 36.26
C SER A 132 -5.36 -36.14 35.90
N GLY A 133 -5.04 -36.45 34.64
CA GLY A 133 -4.87 -37.82 34.15
C GLY A 133 -6.17 -38.52 33.77
N LYS A 134 -7.30 -37.79 33.69
CA LYS A 134 -8.58 -38.30 33.14
C LYS A 134 -8.45 -38.65 31.66
N ILE A 135 -7.67 -37.87 30.90
CA ILE A 135 -7.20 -38.23 29.57
C ILE A 135 -5.72 -38.57 29.68
N LYS A 136 -5.32 -39.72 29.13
CA LYS A 136 -3.92 -40.16 29.13
C LYS A 136 -3.11 -39.29 28.18
N MET A 137 -1.91 -38.90 28.61
CA MET A 137 -0.98 -38.21 27.71
C MET A 137 -0.48 -39.20 26.66
N PRO A 138 -0.53 -38.85 25.36
CA PRO A 138 0.07 -39.68 24.33
C PRO A 138 1.61 -39.70 24.46
N GLU A 139 2.22 -40.78 24.01
CA GLU A 139 3.69 -40.92 23.93
C GLU A 139 4.27 -40.17 22.72
N ASP A 140 3.46 -40.00 21.67
CA ASP A 140 3.81 -39.26 20.46
C ASP A 140 4.22 -37.82 20.77
N LYS A 141 5.15 -37.31 19.95
CA LYS A 141 5.52 -35.90 19.96
C LYS A 141 4.40 -35.04 19.36
N LEU A 142 3.98 -34.01 20.10
CA LEU A 142 2.84 -33.15 19.74
C LEU A 142 3.24 -31.79 19.14
N ASP A 143 4.50 -31.41 19.26
CA ASP A 143 5.04 -30.07 18.98
C ASP A 143 6.15 -30.11 17.92
N ASN A 144 5.83 -30.66 16.75
CA ASN A 144 6.79 -30.82 15.66
C ASN A 144 7.08 -29.51 14.94
N LYS A 145 6.11 -28.59 14.90
CA LYS A 145 6.21 -27.30 14.22
C LYS A 145 6.79 -26.20 15.11
N TYR A 146 6.30 -26.09 16.34
CA TYR A 146 6.75 -25.08 17.31
C TYR A 146 6.92 -25.72 18.70
N SER A 147 8.15 -25.74 19.20
CA SER A 147 8.47 -26.33 20.51
C SER A 147 7.54 -25.82 21.61
N GLY A 148 6.91 -26.74 22.34
CA GLY A 148 5.98 -26.44 23.43
C GLY A 148 4.55 -26.06 23.02
N VAL A 149 4.23 -26.01 21.72
CA VAL A 149 2.87 -25.79 21.20
C VAL A 149 2.40 -27.03 20.47
N VAL A 150 1.22 -27.55 20.81
CA VAL A 150 0.61 -28.66 20.07
C VAL A 150 0.31 -28.21 18.64
N ASP A 151 0.78 -28.96 17.65
CA ASP A 151 0.71 -28.60 16.23
C ASP A 151 -0.75 -28.35 15.77
N ASN A 152 -1.67 -29.26 16.15
CA ASN A 152 -3.11 -29.09 15.98
C ASN A 152 -3.90 -29.87 17.05
N LEU A 153 -4.94 -29.24 17.61
CA LEU A 153 -5.96 -29.91 18.43
C LEU A 153 -7.26 -30.06 17.63
N THR A 154 -7.78 -31.26 17.48
CA THR A 154 -9.15 -31.47 16.98
C THR A 154 -10.03 -31.95 18.13
N VAL A 155 -11.15 -31.29 18.37
CA VAL A 155 -12.13 -31.66 19.39
C VAL A 155 -13.40 -32.13 18.70
N ILE A 156 -13.76 -33.39 18.92
CA ILE A 156 -15.03 -33.97 18.47
C ILE A 156 -16.02 -33.92 19.64
N ILE A 157 -17.09 -33.12 19.50
CA ILE A 157 -18.12 -32.96 20.52
C ILE A 157 -19.29 -33.90 20.21
N GLN A 158 -19.65 -34.78 21.15
CA GLN A 158 -20.79 -35.67 20.97
C GLN A 158 -22.11 -34.90 20.82
N GLY A 159 -22.91 -35.30 19.84
CA GLY A 159 -24.18 -34.71 19.49
C GLY A 159 -24.19 -34.05 18.11
N LYS A 160 -25.35 -33.54 17.74
CA LYS A 160 -25.58 -32.78 16.51
C LYS A 160 -25.60 -31.29 16.84
N CYS A 161 -24.84 -30.50 16.08
CA CYS A 161 -24.87 -29.05 16.18
C CYS A 161 -26.31 -28.51 15.99
N PRO A 162 -26.86 -27.71 16.93
CA PRO A 162 -28.24 -27.24 16.85
C PRO A 162 -28.50 -26.23 15.73
N SER A 163 -27.51 -25.40 15.38
CA SER A 163 -27.63 -24.36 14.35
C SER A 163 -26.28 -23.97 13.77
N GLY A 164 -26.26 -23.32 12.61
CA GLY A 164 -25.02 -22.83 11.97
C GLY A 164 -24.35 -21.63 12.65
N SER A 165 -24.95 -21.08 13.70
CA SER A 165 -24.40 -20.00 14.53
C SER A 165 -23.92 -20.48 15.91
N ASP A 166 -24.07 -21.78 16.19
CA ASP A 166 -23.63 -22.38 17.45
C ASP A 166 -22.12 -22.60 17.45
N PHE A 167 -21.49 -22.58 18.63
CA PHE A 167 -20.05 -22.83 18.73
C PHE A 167 -19.68 -24.28 18.42
N MET A 168 -20.63 -25.22 18.49
CA MET A 168 -20.43 -26.60 18.00
C MET A 168 -20.33 -26.69 16.47
N TRP A 169 -20.71 -25.65 15.74
CA TRP A 169 -20.62 -25.66 14.28
C TRP A 169 -19.15 -25.87 13.88
N PRO A 170 -18.85 -26.79 12.94
CA PRO A 170 -17.48 -27.05 12.55
C PRO A 170 -16.73 -25.78 12.19
N HIS A 171 -15.59 -25.57 12.86
CA HIS A 171 -14.74 -24.41 12.62
C HIS A 171 -13.31 -24.61 13.14
N LYS A 172 -12.39 -23.80 12.61
CA LYS A 172 -11.03 -23.61 13.13
C LYS A 172 -10.90 -22.27 13.83
N SER A 173 -10.20 -22.24 14.96
CA SER A 173 -9.84 -20.99 15.65
C SER A 173 -8.51 -21.12 16.41
N VAL A 174 -8.16 -20.10 17.18
CA VAL A 174 -6.98 -20.04 18.06
C VAL A 174 -7.49 -19.79 19.47
N THR A 175 -6.97 -20.54 20.45
CA THR A 175 -7.46 -20.42 21.83
C THR A 175 -6.69 -19.37 22.63
N ASP A 176 -7.40 -18.68 23.53
CA ASP A 176 -6.80 -17.80 24.53
C ASP A 176 -6.38 -18.56 25.80
N VAL A 177 -6.63 -19.87 25.87
CA VAL A 177 -6.30 -20.71 27.02
C VAL A 177 -4.79 -20.88 27.12
N SER A 178 -4.17 -20.13 28.02
CA SER A 178 -2.72 -20.14 28.26
C SER A 178 -2.24 -21.20 29.26
N THR A 179 -3.16 -21.96 29.87
CA THR A 179 -2.79 -23.00 30.85
C THR A 179 -2.10 -24.17 30.16
N LYS A 180 -0.92 -24.55 30.63
CA LYS A 180 -0.14 -25.64 30.05
C LYS A 180 -0.59 -27.01 30.54
N ILE A 181 -0.53 -27.99 29.63
CA ILE A 181 -0.61 -29.41 29.94
C ILE A 181 0.76 -29.87 30.45
N LYS A 182 0.78 -30.40 31.69
CA LYS A 182 1.97 -30.89 32.41
C LYS A 182 3.13 -29.89 32.40
N ASN A 183 2.82 -28.59 32.47
CA ASN A 183 3.78 -27.48 32.37
C ASN A 183 4.63 -27.46 31.08
N LYS A 184 4.28 -28.26 30.07
CA LYS A 184 5.06 -28.45 28.83
C LYS A 184 4.33 -27.87 27.62
N TYR A 185 3.15 -28.40 27.32
CA TYR A 185 2.43 -28.09 26.08
C TYR A 185 1.36 -27.04 26.30
N GLN A 186 1.17 -26.16 25.32
CA GLN A 186 -0.01 -25.30 25.19
C GLN A 186 -0.71 -25.58 23.86
N PHE A 187 -2.01 -25.34 23.80
CA PHE A 187 -2.74 -25.37 22.53
C PHE A 187 -2.58 -24.04 21.80
N GLY A 188 -2.50 -24.10 20.47
CA GLY A 188 -2.52 -22.94 19.59
C GLY A 188 -3.77 -22.98 18.72
N ASN A 189 -3.62 -23.58 17.53
CA ASN A 189 -4.76 -23.86 16.65
C ASN A 189 -5.63 -25.00 17.19
N TYR A 190 -6.94 -24.85 17.05
CA TYR A 190 -7.88 -25.95 17.25
C TYR A 190 -8.97 -26.00 16.19
N ASN A 191 -9.51 -27.20 16.00
CA ASN A 191 -10.73 -27.49 15.25
C ASN A 191 -11.80 -27.98 16.23
N LEU A 192 -13.00 -27.44 16.17
CA LEU A 192 -14.18 -28.01 16.81
C LEU A 192 -15.06 -28.64 15.74
N ILE A 193 -15.53 -29.86 15.96
CA ILE A 193 -16.42 -30.58 15.03
C ILE A 193 -17.46 -31.34 15.86
N ASP A 194 -18.74 -31.23 15.53
CA ASP A 194 -19.77 -32.07 16.14
C ASP A 194 -19.68 -33.53 15.65
N SER A 195 -20.06 -34.51 16.48
CA SER A 195 -19.94 -35.93 16.12
C SER A 195 -20.83 -36.26 14.94
N TYR A 196 -22.02 -35.68 14.82
CA TYR A 196 -22.94 -35.94 13.71
C TYR A 196 -22.31 -35.60 12.34
N SER A 197 -21.48 -34.56 12.27
CA SER A 197 -20.69 -34.18 11.09
C SER A 197 -19.59 -35.17 10.72
N VAL A 198 -19.24 -36.13 11.60
CA VAL A 198 -18.24 -37.18 11.35
C VAL A 198 -18.78 -38.61 11.41
N THR A 199 -19.95 -38.84 12.01
CA THR A 199 -20.58 -40.17 12.17
C THR A 199 -21.87 -40.34 11.38
N GLY A 200 -22.54 -39.24 11.01
CA GLY A 200 -23.87 -39.24 10.41
C GLY A 200 -23.96 -39.93 9.04
N THR A 201 -25.18 -40.02 8.51
CA THR A 201 -25.44 -40.51 7.13
C THR A 201 -25.10 -39.47 6.06
N VAL A 202 -24.54 -38.32 6.46
CA VAL A 202 -24.24 -37.19 5.59
C VAL A 202 -23.03 -37.53 4.73
N ALA A 203 -23.17 -37.38 3.41
CA ALA A 203 -22.14 -37.60 2.40
C ALA A 203 -21.01 -36.54 2.43
N ALA A 204 -20.57 -36.07 3.60
CA ALA A 204 -19.56 -35.02 3.76
C ALA A 204 -18.53 -35.27 4.89
N CYS A 205 -18.61 -36.40 5.63
CA CYS A 205 -17.84 -36.61 6.87
C CYS A 205 -16.31 -36.39 6.74
N GLN A 206 -15.64 -37.05 5.80
CA GLN A 206 -14.20 -36.81 5.57
C GLN A 206 -13.90 -35.42 5.01
N GLY A 207 -14.82 -34.86 4.24
CA GLY A 207 -14.70 -33.51 3.68
C GLY A 207 -14.69 -32.44 4.76
N VAL A 208 -15.54 -32.54 5.79
CA VAL A 208 -15.57 -31.61 6.93
C VAL A 208 -14.27 -31.71 7.73
N ILE A 209 -13.85 -32.93 8.12
CA ILE A 209 -12.58 -33.16 8.83
C ILE A 209 -11.41 -32.49 8.10
N THR A 210 -11.36 -32.70 6.78
CA THR A 210 -10.29 -32.20 5.94
C THR A 210 -10.35 -30.68 5.78
N HIS A 211 -11.54 -30.13 5.51
CA HIS A 211 -11.76 -28.69 5.38
C HIS A 211 -11.28 -27.94 6.63
N GLU A 212 -11.72 -28.41 7.81
CA GLU A 212 -11.34 -27.77 9.06
C GLU A 212 -9.83 -27.85 9.31
N PHE A 213 -9.22 -29.03 9.09
CA PHE A 213 -7.78 -29.16 9.24
C PHE A 213 -6.98 -28.27 8.27
N LEU A 214 -7.49 -28.05 7.05
CA LEU A 214 -6.81 -27.21 6.07
C LEU A 214 -6.69 -25.75 6.54
N HIS A 215 -7.60 -25.26 7.39
CA HIS A 215 -7.42 -23.98 8.06
C HIS A 215 -6.25 -23.97 9.03
N SER A 216 -5.94 -25.09 9.68
CA SER A 216 -4.80 -25.22 10.60
C SER A 216 -3.44 -25.18 9.89
N VAL A 217 -3.40 -25.49 8.58
CA VAL A 217 -2.22 -25.30 7.73
C VAL A 217 -2.24 -23.96 6.97
N GLY A 218 -3.25 -23.12 7.19
CA GLY A 218 -3.30 -21.74 6.68
C GLY A 218 -4.15 -21.51 5.42
N LEU A 219 -4.98 -22.48 5.01
CA LEU A 219 -5.91 -22.25 3.90
C LEU A 219 -7.16 -21.48 4.40
N PRO A 220 -7.57 -20.40 3.73
CA PRO A 220 -8.73 -19.58 4.10
C PRO A 220 -10.05 -20.17 3.59
N ASP A 221 -11.17 -19.70 4.15
CA ASP A 221 -12.49 -19.90 3.56
C ASP A 221 -12.58 -19.24 2.18
N LEU A 222 -13.09 -19.99 1.19
CA LEU A 222 -13.33 -19.51 -0.18
C LEU A 222 -14.81 -19.48 -0.56
N TYR A 223 -15.70 -19.85 0.36
CA TYR A 223 -17.13 -19.56 0.25
C TYR A 223 -17.46 -18.20 0.89
N ARG A 224 -18.62 -17.67 0.53
CA ARG A 224 -19.18 -16.44 1.10
C ARG A 224 -20.10 -16.79 2.27
N ARG A 225 -19.97 -16.12 3.43
CA ARG A 225 -20.81 -16.39 4.61
C ARG A 225 -22.26 -15.93 4.39
N SER A 226 -23.18 -16.36 5.26
CA SER A 226 -24.60 -16.00 5.15
C SER A 226 -24.79 -14.48 5.13
N GLY A 227 -25.58 -13.97 4.18
CA GLY A 227 -25.80 -12.54 3.97
C GLY A 227 -24.96 -11.93 2.84
N THR A 228 -24.09 -12.73 2.21
CA THR A 228 -23.40 -12.39 0.96
C THR A 228 -23.77 -13.40 -0.13
N ASP A 229 -24.43 -12.94 -1.19
CA ASP A 229 -24.91 -13.80 -2.29
C ASP A 229 -23.75 -14.25 -3.20
N GLY A 230 -23.96 -15.26 -4.05
CA GLY A 230 -23.00 -15.68 -5.09
C GLY A 230 -22.00 -16.77 -4.67
N THR A 231 -21.41 -17.47 -5.65
CA THR A 231 -20.46 -18.58 -5.40
C THR A 231 -19.17 -18.39 -6.21
N PRO A 232 -18.15 -17.71 -5.65
CA PRO A 232 -16.94 -17.34 -6.41
C PRO A 232 -16.03 -18.51 -6.79
N VAL A 233 -16.02 -19.61 -6.03
CA VAL A 233 -15.17 -20.79 -6.27
C VAL A 233 -15.98 -22.09 -6.29
N GLY A 234 -16.77 -22.32 -5.23
CA GLY A 234 -17.70 -23.45 -5.11
C GLY A 234 -17.05 -24.82 -5.29
N VAL A 235 -17.66 -25.67 -6.13
CA VAL A 235 -17.32 -27.10 -6.31
C VAL A 235 -15.90 -27.38 -6.81
N TRP A 236 -15.12 -26.36 -7.16
CA TRP A 236 -13.74 -26.49 -7.64
C TRP A 236 -12.69 -26.52 -6.52
N ASP A 237 -13.06 -26.19 -5.28
CA ASP A 237 -12.16 -26.15 -4.13
C ASP A 237 -12.84 -26.66 -2.86
N ILE A 238 -12.17 -27.52 -2.09
CA ILE A 238 -12.69 -28.02 -0.81
C ILE A 238 -12.92 -26.90 0.21
N MET A 239 -12.14 -25.82 0.14
CA MET A 239 -12.28 -24.63 0.99
C MET A 239 -13.49 -23.76 0.61
N ALA A 240 -14.17 -24.06 -0.51
CA ALA A 240 -15.39 -23.39 -0.92
C ALA A 240 -16.62 -24.30 -0.89
N SER A 241 -16.44 -25.62 -0.96
CA SER A 241 -17.53 -26.59 -0.86
C SER A 241 -16.97 -27.93 -0.36
N ASN A 242 -17.34 -28.34 0.85
CA ASN A 242 -16.94 -29.65 1.36
C ASN A 242 -17.93 -30.75 0.92
N SER A 243 -17.39 -31.96 0.69
CA SER A 243 -18.19 -33.17 0.45
C SER A 243 -17.35 -34.43 0.64
N PHE A 244 -17.97 -35.60 0.63
CA PHE A 244 -17.30 -36.90 0.59
C PHE A 244 -16.46 -37.05 -0.69
N PHE A 245 -16.92 -36.48 -1.79
CA PHE A 245 -16.20 -36.46 -3.06
C PHE A 245 -15.22 -35.29 -3.07
N MET A 246 -14.18 -35.39 -2.24
CA MET A 246 -13.21 -34.32 -2.05
C MET A 246 -12.50 -33.97 -3.37
N GLN A 247 -12.55 -32.69 -3.70
CA GLN A 247 -11.79 -32.04 -4.77
C GLN A 247 -10.51 -31.43 -4.20
N TYR A 248 -9.50 -31.24 -5.04
CA TYR A 248 -8.26 -30.55 -4.67
C TYR A 248 -8.53 -29.08 -4.35
N PRO A 249 -7.78 -28.47 -3.42
CA PRO A 249 -7.69 -27.02 -3.35
C PRO A 249 -7.15 -26.48 -4.68
N LEU A 250 -7.60 -25.31 -5.11
CA LEU A 250 -7.03 -24.58 -6.24
C LEU A 250 -5.51 -24.50 -6.07
N SER A 251 -4.78 -24.80 -7.13
CA SER A 251 -3.34 -25.09 -7.06
C SER A 251 -2.54 -23.94 -6.49
N TYR A 252 -2.97 -22.69 -6.69
CA TYR A 252 -2.32 -21.52 -6.10
C TYR A 252 -2.23 -21.61 -4.56
N GLN A 253 -3.23 -22.17 -3.89
CA GLN A 253 -3.19 -22.40 -2.45
C GLN A 253 -2.11 -23.42 -2.06
N ARG A 254 -2.01 -24.52 -2.83
CA ARG A 254 -0.98 -25.55 -2.65
C ARG A 254 0.43 -24.99 -2.92
N TYR A 255 0.57 -24.12 -3.92
CA TYR A 255 1.81 -23.41 -4.23
C TYR A 255 2.25 -22.53 -3.06
N LYS A 256 1.33 -21.75 -2.46
CA LYS A 256 1.63 -20.92 -1.28
C LYS A 256 2.18 -21.73 -0.10
N LEU A 257 1.75 -22.98 0.06
CA LEU A 257 2.25 -23.91 1.08
C LEU A 257 3.54 -24.64 0.67
N GLY A 258 4.11 -24.33 -0.50
CA GLY A 258 5.34 -24.95 -1.01
C GLY A 258 5.13 -26.38 -1.53
N TRP A 259 3.89 -26.85 -1.64
CA TRP A 259 3.61 -28.24 -2.00
C TRP A 259 3.84 -28.52 -3.48
N ILE A 260 3.58 -27.54 -4.34
CA ILE A 260 3.70 -27.65 -5.79
C ILE A 260 4.50 -26.50 -6.39
N PRO A 261 5.08 -26.67 -7.60
CA PRO A 261 5.67 -25.56 -8.35
C PRO A 261 4.60 -24.70 -9.04
N MET A 262 5.00 -23.48 -9.39
CA MET A 262 4.24 -22.56 -10.23
C MET A 262 5.19 -21.97 -11.27
N GLN A 263 4.75 -21.93 -12.52
CA GLN A 263 5.50 -21.32 -13.62
C GLN A 263 4.81 -20.04 -14.08
N GLN A 264 5.54 -19.14 -14.74
CA GLN A 264 4.98 -17.90 -15.28
C GLN A 264 4.88 -17.93 -16.80
N ILE A 265 3.75 -17.47 -17.30
CA ILE A 265 3.54 -17.17 -18.71
C ILE A 265 3.68 -15.65 -18.88
N THR A 266 4.67 -15.22 -19.65
CA THR A 266 5.01 -13.80 -19.83
C THR A 266 4.94 -13.31 -21.28
N ARG A 267 4.56 -14.19 -22.21
CA ARG A 267 4.49 -13.90 -23.65
C ARG A 267 3.42 -14.76 -24.34
N SER A 268 2.90 -14.28 -25.46
CA SER A 268 1.98 -15.07 -26.28
C SER A 268 2.63 -16.38 -26.74
N GLY A 269 1.86 -17.46 -26.83
CA GLY A 269 2.35 -18.76 -27.26
C GLY A 269 1.51 -19.93 -26.80
N THR A 270 1.92 -21.13 -27.22
CA THR A 270 1.28 -22.39 -26.83
C THR A 270 2.00 -23.01 -25.64
N TYR A 271 1.22 -23.42 -24.64
CA TYR A 271 1.68 -24.00 -23.38
C TYR A 271 0.95 -25.31 -23.09
N THR A 272 1.53 -26.12 -22.20
CA THR A 272 0.95 -27.40 -21.77
C THR A 272 0.92 -27.52 -20.25
N LEU A 273 -0.13 -28.17 -19.73
CA LEU A 273 -0.31 -28.47 -18.31
C LEU A 273 -0.66 -29.94 -18.10
N ASP A 274 -0.04 -30.54 -17.09
CA ASP A 274 -0.42 -31.86 -16.59
C ASP A 274 -1.52 -31.71 -15.52
N PRO A 275 -2.33 -32.76 -15.26
CA PRO A 275 -3.38 -32.70 -14.26
C PRO A 275 -2.86 -32.31 -12.88
N VAL A 276 -3.67 -31.56 -12.12
CA VAL A 276 -3.32 -31.19 -10.73
C VAL A 276 -3.06 -32.37 -9.79
N SER A 277 -3.52 -33.57 -10.16
CA SER A 277 -3.34 -34.83 -9.46
C SER A 277 -2.06 -35.58 -9.82
N ASP A 278 -1.29 -35.11 -10.81
CA ASP A 278 0.01 -35.71 -11.15
C ASP A 278 1.00 -35.43 -9.99
N PRO A 279 1.58 -36.46 -9.34
CA PRO A 279 2.48 -36.26 -8.21
C PRO A 279 3.89 -35.81 -8.63
N ASP A 280 4.30 -36.08 -9.87
CA ASP A 280 5.68 -35.96 -10.34
C ASP A 280 5.88 -34.78 -11.32
N SER A 281 4.80 -34.15 -11.78
CA SER A 281 4.87 -33.05 -12.75
C SER A 281 5.32 -31.71 -12.16
N ASP A 282 6.20 -31.01 -12.88
CA ASP A 282 6.58 -29.61 -12.61
C ASP A 282 5.72 -28.58 -13.36
N THR A 283 4.77 -29.03 -14.17
CA THR A 283 3.93 -28.24 -15.09
C THR A 283 2.44 -28.35 -14.74
N ILE A 284 2.08 -28.04 -13.49
CA ILE A 284 0.68 -28.16 -12.99
C ILE A 284 -0.05 -26.83 -12.76
N LEU A 285 0.68 -25.72 -12.71
CA LEU A 285 0.11 -24.39 -12.48
C LEU A 285 0.91 -23.33 -13.24
N TYR A 286 0.21 -22.53 -14.05
CA TYR A 286 0.75 -21.29 -14.60
C TYR A 286 0.12 -20.06 -13.95
N GLU A 287 0.93 -19.04 -13.70
CA GLU A 287 0.54 -17.67 -13.37
C GLU A 287 0.74 -16.77 -14.61
N ILE A 288 -0.29 -16.01 -14.95
CA ILE A 288 -0.21 -14.86 -15.85
C ILE A 288 -0.29 -13.59 -15.01
N LYS A 289 0.78 -12.80 -15.03
CA LYS A 289 0.80 -11.42 -14.51
C LYS A 289 0.76 -10.44 -15.66
N THR A 290 0.11 -9.31 -15.44
CA THR A 290 0.04 -8.21 -16.41
C THR A 290 0.57 -6.93 -15.76
N PRO A 291 0.94 -5.90 -16.55
CA PRO A 291 1.29 -4.60 -16.00
C PRO A 291 0.08 -3.82 -15.45
N MET A 292 -1.16 -4.32 -15.64
CA MET A 292 -2.38 -3.61 -15.20
C MET A 292 -2.66 -3.75 -13.70
N SER A 293 -2.06 -4.73 -13.02
CA SER A 293 -2.25 -4.91 -11.57
C SER A 293 -1.01 -5.51 -10.91
N ALA A 294 -0.58 -4.91 -9.80
CA ALA A 294 0.48 -5.44 -8.96
C ALA A 294 0.00 -6.50 -7.96
N SER A 295 -1.30 -6.48 -7.60
CA SER A 295 -1.91 -7.35 -6.60
C SER A 295 -2.67 -8.54 -7.20
N GLU A 296 -3.04 -8.45 -8.48
CA GLU A 296 -3.89 -9.44 -9.14
C GLU A 296 -3.15 -10.22 -10.23
N SER A 297 -3.52 -11.48 -10.38
CA SER A 297 -2.93 -12.40 -11.37
C SER A 297 -3.94 -13.46 -11.76
N PHE A 298 -3.74 -14.09 -12.93
CA PHE A 298 -4.59 -15.17 -13.41
C PHE A 298 -3.85 -16.48 -13.35
N MET A 299 -4.56 -17.53 -12.94
CA MET A 299 -4.02 -18.85 -12.74
C MET A 299 -4.70 -19.82 -13.69
N LEU A 300 -3.89 -20.74 -14.23
CA LEU A 300 -4.32 -21.76 -15.18
C LEU A 300 -3.89 -23.13 -14.65
N GLU A 301 -4.85 -24.04 -14.53
CA GLU A 301 -4.61 -25.41 -14.06
C GLU A 301 -5.46 -26.42 -14.83
N TYR A 302 -4.95 -27.65 -15.01
CA TYR A 302 -5.71 -28.72 -15.66
C TYR A 302 -6.42 -29.60 -14.63
N ARG A 303 -7.76 -29.59 -14.64
CA ARG A 303 -8.58 -30.49 -13.82
C ARG A 303 -9.02 -31.69 -14.63
N LYS A 304 -8.78 -32.89 -14.12
CA LYS A 304 -9.18 -34.15 -14.76
C LYS A 304 -10.22 -34.85 -13.92
N LYS A 305 -11.46 -34.86 -14.40
CA LYS A 305 -12.56 -35.56 -13.75
C LYS A 305 -12.33 -37.06 -13.85
N ILE A 306 -12.45 -37.75 -12.72
CA ILE A 306 -12.38 -39.22 -12.70
C ILE A 306 -13.74 -39.78 -13.14
N THR A 307 -13.70 -40.79 -14.01
CA THR A 307 -14.91 -41.39 -14.62
C THR A 307 -15.84 -42.03 -13.60
N THR A 308 -17.13 -42.08 -13.91
CA THR A 308 -18.25 -42.43 -13.02
C THR A 308 -18.40 -43.91 -12.64
N ASN A 309 -17.40 -44.77 -12.88
CA ASN A 309 -17.50 -46.16 -12.45
C ASN A 309 -17.13 -46.28 -10.97
N PHE A 310 -18.00 -46.93 -10.17
CA PHE A 310 -17.77 -47.18 -8.74
C PHE A 310 -16.46 -47.93 -8.44
N SER A 311 -15.87 -48.61 -9.43
CA SER A 311 -14.57 -49.27 -9.33
C SER A 311 -13.37 -48.32 -9.36
N ASN A 312 -13.54 -47.05 -9.79
CA ASN A 312 -12.47 -46.05 -9.95
C ASN A 312 -12.83 -44.72 -9.27
N LEU A 313 -13.41 -44.73 -8.06
CA LEU A 313 -13.62 -43.50 -7.31
C LEU A 313 -12.26 -42.91 -6.88
N GLY A 314 -12.06 -41.61 -7.08
CA GLY A 314 -10.93 -40.89 -6.51
C GLY A 314 -11.26 -39.43 -6.20
N PHE A 315 -10.26 -38.66 -5.79
CA PHE A 315 -10.39 -37.21 -5.67
C PHE A 315 -10.77 -36.63 -7.05
N GLU A 316 -11.52 -35.53 -7.11
CA GLU A 316 -12.09 -34.97 -8.37
C GLU A 316 -13.27 -35.75 -9.01
N THR A 317 -13.82 -36.80 -8.39
CA THR A 317 -14.93 -37.59 -9.00
C THR A 317 -16.18 -36.74 -9.34
N LYS A 318 -16.49 -35.72 -8.53
CA LYS A 318 -17.72 -34.91 -8.65
C LYS A 318 -17.51 -33.50 -9.18
N ILE A 319 -16.32 -33.14 -9.65
CA ILE A 319 -16.16 -31.86 -10.34
C ILE A 319 -17.06 -31.81 -11.59
N PRO A 320 -17.47 -30.62 -12.06
CA PRO A 320 -18.37 -30.49 -13.20
C PRO A 320 -17.88 -31.19 -14.48
N SER A 321 -16.65 -30.92 -14.90
CA SER A 321 -16.04 -31.46 -16.11
C SER A 321 -14.51 -31.54 -15.98
N SER A 322 -13.86 -32.27 -16.89
CA SER A 322 -12.43 -32.11 -17.12
C SER A 322 -12.16 -30.80 -17.90
N GLY A 323 -10.93 -30.30 -17.90
CA GLY A 323 -10.52 -29.21 -18.78
C GLY A 323 -9.61 -28.18 -18.10
N LEU A 324 -9.29 -27.12 -18.85
CA LEU A 324 -8.48 -26.01 -18.36
C LEU A 324 -9.34 -25.12 -17.46
N LEU A 325 -8.99 -25.00 -16.18
CA LEU A 325 -9.61 -24.07 -15.25
C LEU A 325 -8.82 -22.77 -15.24
N ILE A 326 -9.53 -21.64 -15.26
CA ILE A 326 -8.95 -20.30 -15.21
C ILE A 326 -9.55 -19.60 -13.99
N TYR A 327 -8.70 -19.02 -13.14
CA TYR A 327 -9.17 -18.27 -11.97
C TYR A 327 -8.27 -17.08 -11.67
N ARG A 328 -8.82 -16.09 -10.98
CA ARG A 328 -8.13 -14.88 -10.54
C ARG A 328 -7.71 -15.03 -9.08
N VAL A 329 -6.54 -14.48 -8.77
CA VAL A 329 -6.05 -14.28 -7.41
C VAL A 329 -5.95 -12.77 -7.16
N ASN A 330 -6.58 -12.27 -6.10
CA ASN A 330 -6.44 -10.89 -5.65
C ASN A 330 -5.77 -10.80 -4.27
N LYS A 331 -4.48 -10.47 -4.26
CA LYS A 331 -3.69 -10.36 -3.03
C LYS A 331 -4.05 -9.13 -2.19
N SER A 332 -4.86 -8.19 -2.66
CA SER A 332 -5.29 -7.04 -1.86
C SER A 332 -6.49 -7.32 -0.95
N VAL A 333 -7.09 -8.52 -1.03
CA VAL A 333 -8.22 -8.89 -0.16
C VAL A 333 -7.72 -9.15 1.25
N VAL A 334 -8.33 -8.48 2.23
CA VAL A 334 -8.00 -8.60 3.66
C VAL A 334 -8.15 -10.05 4.10
N ASN A 335 -7.16 -10.56 4.85
CA ASN A 335 -7.06 -11.95 5.31
C ASN A 335 -7.05 -13.00 4.17
N GLN A 336 -7.02 -12.56 2.90
CA GLN A 336 -7.04 -13.42 1.72
C GLN A 336 -8.14 -14.49 1.81
N THR A 337 -9.38 -14.09 2.07
CA THR A 337 -10.55 -14.98 2.17
C THR A 337 -11.72 -14.43 1.35
N ASN A 338 -12.63 -15.30 0.91
CA ASN A 338 -13.88 -14.87 0.27
C ASN A 338 -15.03 -14.69 1.28
N ALA A 339 -14.81 -15.02 2.56
CA ALA A 339 -15.86 -15.10 3.57
C ALA A 339 -16.66 -13.81 3.76
N TRP A 340 -16.06 -12.66 3.44
CA TRP A 340 -16.59 -11.32 3.71
C TRP A 340 -17.09 -10.58 2.48
N GLY A 341 -17.24 -11.27 1.34
CA GLY A 341 -17.89 -10.75 0.13
C GLY A 341 -16.91 -10.29 -0.96
N ASP A 342 -15.71 -9.85 -0.60
CA ASP A 342 -14.63 -9.62 -1.56
C ASP A 342 -14.00 -10.95 -1.98
N ASP A 343 -13.78 -11.14 -3.29
CA ASP A 343 -13.23 -12.40 -3.78
C ASP A 343 -11.70 -12.35 -3.83
N TYR A 344 -11.06 -13.01 -2.85
CA TYR A 344 -9.64 -13.34 -2.90
C TYR A 344 -9.35 -14.27 -4.08
N LEU A 345 -10.07 -15.40 -4.18
CA LEU A 345 -10.02 -16.28 -5.34
C LEU A 345 -11.36 -16.30 -6.06
N TYR A 346 -11.32 -16.26 -7.39
CA TYR A 346 -12.51 -16.23 -8.22
C TYR A 346 -12.32 -17.08 -9.48
N VAL A 347 -13.18 -18.07 -9.71
CA VAL A 347 -13.11 -18.98 -10.87
C VAL A 347 -13.88 -18.42 -12.06
N TYR A 348 -13.24 -18.23 -13.22
CA TYR A 348 -13.93 -17.71 -14.40
C TYR A 348 -14.93 -18.69 -15.00
N ARG A 349 -16.04 -18.14 -15.47
CA ARG A 349 -17.20 -18.86 -16.01
C ARG A 349 -18.07 -17.95 -16.87
N PRO A 350 -18.87 -18.50 -17.80
CA PRO A 350 -19.78 -17.71 -18.62
C PRO A 350 -21.01 -17.22 -17.83
N GLY A 351 -21.58 -16.10 -18.27
CA GLY A 351 -22.85 -15.58 -17.75
C GLY A 351 -22.75 -14.68 -16.52
N GLU A 352 -21.58 -14.09 -16.28
CA GLU A 352 -21.42 -13.11 -15.20
C GLU A 352 -22.15 -11.80 -15.48
N THR A 353 -22.58 -11.13 -14.41
CA THR A 353 -23.42 -9.91 -14.49
C THR A 353 -22.82 -8.71 -13.77
N SER A 354 -21.93 -8.92 -12.80
CA SER A 354 -21.14 -7.87 -12.15
C SER A 354 -19.90 -8.46 -11.50
N THR A 355 -19.00 -7.59 -11.00
CA THR A 355 -17.79 -7.99 -10.26
C THR A 355 -18.08 -8.67 -8.92
N THR A 356 -19.28 -8.48 -8.36
CA THR A 356 -19.64 -8.96 -7.04
C THR A 356 -20.73 -10.03 -7.07
N ALA A 357 -21.48 -10.20 -8.16
CA ALA A 357 -22.62 -11.11 -8.17
C ALA A 357 -22.20 -12.60 -8.12
N SER A 358 -21.09 -12.95 -8.78
CA SER A 358 -20.70 -14.36 -9.00
C SER A 358 -21.89 -15.20 -9.52
N ALA A 359 -22.61 -14.67 -10.51
CA ALA A 359 -23.89 -15.17 -10.99
C ALA A 359 -23.76 -16.14 -12.19
N GLY A 360 -22.56 -16.25 -12.77
CA GLY A 360 -22.32 -17.10 -13.93
C GLY A 360 -22.46 -18.61 -13.64
N ASP A 361 -22.52 -19.41 -14.71
CA ASP A 361 -22.70 -20.86 -14.65
C ASP A 361 -21.39 -21.55 -14.25
N LEU A 362 -21.20 -21.75 -12.93
CA LEU A 362 -20.01 -22.37 -12.35
C LEU A 362 -19.72 -23.78 -12.92
N PHE A 363 -20.73 -24.52 -13.39
CA PHE A 363 -20.54 -25.84 -13.98
C PHE A 363 -19.91 -25.79 -15.38
N LYS A 364 -19.87 -24.60 -15.98
CA LYS A 364 -19.15 -24.29 -17.23
C LYS A 364 -17.91 -23.45 -16.96
N SER A 365 -17.19 -23.70 -15.87
CA SER A 365 -15.92 -23.00 -15.62
C SER A 365 -14.81 -23.57 -16.52
N ALA A 366 -14.51 -24.86 -16.39
CA ALA A 366 -13.43 -25.50 -17.16
C ALA A 366 -13.68 -25.52 -18.68
N LEU A 367 -12.65 -25.17 -19.44
CA LEU A 367 -12.62 -25.29 -20.89
C LEU A 367 -12.38 -26.77 -21.24
N ASP A 368 -13.47 -27.50 -21.46
CA ASP A 368 -13.46 -28.90 -21.86
C ASP A 368 -13.58 -29.02 -23.40
N PRO A 369 -12.51 -29.40 -24.11
CA PRO A 369 -12.54 -29.64 -25.55
C PRO A 369 -13.62 -30.62 -26.00
N ASN A 370 -13.98 -31.62 -25.18
CA ASN A 370 -15.04 -32.59 -25.51
C ASN A 370 -16.44 -31.96 -25.49
N SER A 371 -16.59 -30.80 -24.84
CA SER A 371 -17.83 -30.00 -24.82
C SER A 371 -17.83 -28.86 -25.85
N ASN A 372 -16.83 -28.80 -26.74
CA ASN A 372 -16.55 -27.68 -27.66
C ASN A 372 -16.27 -26.34 -26.97
N ARG A 373 -15.81 -26.36 -25.70
CA ARG A 373 -15.34 -25.15 -25.00
C ARG A 373 -13.83 -25.09 -25.07
N THR A 374 -13.31 -24.34 -26.04
CA THR A 374 -11.88 -24.30 -26.36
C THR A 374 -11.26 -22.90 -26.25
N SER A 375 -12.00 -21.91 -25.74
CA SER A 375 -11.50 -20.55 -25.54
C SER A 375 -12.21 -19.79 -24.41
N PHE A 376 -11.55 -18.76 -23.88
CA PHE A 376 -12.09 -17.79 -22.92
C PHE A 376 -11.31 -16.47 -22.99
N GLY A 377 -11.96 -15.36 -22.63
CA GLY A 377 -11.37 -14.02 -22.69
C GLY A 377 -11.68 -13.26 -23.98
N VAL A 378 -11.46 -11.94 -23.94
CA VAL A 378 -11.77 -10.99 -25.02
C VAL A 378 -10.62 -10.00 -25.12
N ALA A 379 -10.15 -9.70 -26.33
CA ALA A 379 -8.99 -8.84 -26.56
C ALA A 379 -9.28 -7.33 -26.34
N ASP A 380 -10.53 -6.91 -26.58
CA ASP A 380 -10.95 -5.52 -26.45
C ASP A 380 -10.98 -5.07 -24.98
N PHE A 381 -10.13 -4.10 -24.61
CA PHE A 381 -10.05 -3.58 -23.24
C PHE A 381 -11.35 -2.93 -22.75
N ASP A 382 -12.19 -2.43 -23.68
CA ASP A 382 -13.46 -1.77 -23.37
C ASP A 382 -14.63 -2.77 -23.26
N ALA A 383 -14.40 -4.05 -23.55
CA ALA A 383 -15.42 -5.09 -23.42
C ALA A 383 -15.90 -5.21 -21.96
N SER A 384 -17.21 -5.35 -21.80
CA SER A 384 -17.84 -5.51 -20.48
C SER A 384 -17.49 -6.88 -19.91
N LEU A 385 -17.39 -7.00 -18.58
CA LEU A 385 -17.24 -8.31 -17.92
C LEU A 385 -18.29 -9.34 -18.34
N THR A 386 -19.48 -8.87 -18.73
CA THR A 386 -20.60 -9.71 -19.19
C THR A 386 -20.29 -10.44 -20.51
N ASP A 387 -19.29 -9.98 -21.26
CA ASP A 387 -18.90 -10.55 -22.55
C ASP A 387 -17.93 -11.75 -22.40
N GLY A 388 -17.70 -12.21 -21.16
CA GLY A 388 -16.81 -13.34 -20.88
C GLY A 388 -15.33 -12.96 -20.87
N THR A 389 -15.03 -11.75 -20.40
CA THR A 389 -13.67 -11.23 -20.30
C THR A 389 -12.89 -11.87 -19.14
N MET A 390 -11.56 -11.82 -19.20
CA MET A 390 -10.71 -12.12 -18.05
C MET A 390 -10.52 -10.84 -17.23
N PHE A 391 -11.50 -10.50 -16.39
CA PHE A 391 -11.60 -9.22 -15.67
C PHE A 391 -10.93 -9.21 -14.28
N TYR A 392 -10.33 -8.08 -13.87
CA TYR A 392 -9.84 -7.83 -12.50
C TYR A 392 -10.98 -7.54 -11.50
N SER A 393 -10.72 -7.43 -10.19
CA SER A 393 -11.78 -7.15 -9.20
C SER A 393 -12.58 -5.88 -9.47
N ASN A 394 -11.93 -4.88 -10.10
CA ASN A 394 -12.55 -3.62 -10.48
C ASN A 394 -13.38 -3.72 -11.78
N GLY A 395 -13.45 -4.89 -12.40
CA GLY A 395 -14.24 -5.17 -13.61
C GLY A 395 -13.51 -4.88 -14.92
N LYS A 396 -12.31 -4.31 -14.89
CA LYS A 396 -11.54 -4.03 -16.11
C LYS A 396 -11.10 -5.34 -16.78
N ASN A 397 -11.26 -5.42 -18.10
CA ASN A 397 -10.75 -6.53 -18.89
C ASN A 397 -9.21 -6.52 -18.96
N SER A 398 -8.58 -7.69 -18.83
CA SER A 398 -7.13 -7.84 -19.02
C SER A 398 -6.67 -7.87 -20.49
N GLY A 399 -7.60 -8.03 -21.43
CA GLY A 399 -7.33 -8.18 -22.86
C GLY A 399 -6.69 -9.52 -23.24
N ILE A 400 -6.46 -10.42 -22.28
CA ILE A 400 -5.89 -11.75 -22.54
C ILE A 400 -6.96 -12.66 -23.14
N VAL A 401 -6.55 -13.44 -24.14
CA VAL A 401 -7.37 -14.49 -24.75
C VAL A 401 -6.67 -15.84 -24.60
N ILE A 402 -7.40 -16.82 -24.08
CA ILE A 402 -7.01 -18.23 -24.07
C ILE A 402 -7.77 -18.92 -25.20
N SER A 403 -7.07 -19.64 -26.07
CA SER A 403 -7.65 -20.34 -27.22
C SER A 403 -6.98 -21.69 -27.48
N ASP A 404 -7.46 -22.41 -28.50
CA ASP A 404 -6.88 -23.67 -28.96
C ASP A 404 -6.69 -24.74 -27.87
N VAL A 405 -7.57 -24.73 -26.85
CA VAL A 405 -7.52 -25.72 -25.78
C VAL A 405 -7.81 -27.11 -26.35
N LYS A 406 -6.87 -28.04 -26.17
CA LYS A 406 -6.89 -29.40 -26.73
C LYS A 406 -6.30 -30.39 -25.72
N TYR A 407 -6.85 -31.59 -25.65
CA TYR A 407 -6.19 -32.71 -24.98
C TYR A 407 -5.14 -33.33 -25.89
N ASN A 408 -4.09 -33.89 -25.31
CA ASN A 408 -3.29 -34.90 -26.01
C ASN A 408 -4.10 -36.21 -26.17
N SER A 409 -3.56 -37.17 -26.94
CA SER A 409 -4.30 -38.37 -27.38
C SER A 409 -4.88 -39.23 -26.24
N ASP A 410 -4.24 -39.26 -25.08
CA ASP A 410 -4.66 -40.02 -23.90
C ASP A 410 -5.23 -39.13 -22.78
N SER A 411 -5.39 -37.83 -23.03
CA SER A 411 -5.80 -36.82 -22.05
C SER A 411 -4.94 -36.82 -20.78
N SER A 412 -3.67 -37.23 -20.88
CA SER A 412 -2.67 -37.05 -19.80
C SER A 412 -2.19 -35.61 -19.71
N GLN A 413 -2.42 -34.78 -20.72
CA GLN A 413 -2.01 -33.38 -20.77
C GLN A 413 -3.03 -32.52 -21.53
N ILE A 414 -3.10 -31.24 -21.19
CA ILE A 414 -3.87 -30.24 -21.94
C ILE A 414 -2.92 -29.20 -22.53
N SER A 415 -3.13 -28.82 -23.80
CA SER A 415 -2.41 -27.75 -24.48
C SER A 415 -3.34 -26.58 -24.78
N PHE A 416 -2.85 -25.35 -24.73
CA PHE A 416 -3.63 -24.14 -25.02
C PHE A 416 -2.73 -23.01 -25.51
N HIS A 417 -3.30 -22.08 -26.27
CA HIS A 417 -2.63 -20.84 -26.68
C HIS A 417 -3.04 -19.69 -25.76
N VAL A 418 -2.06 -18.87 -25.36
CA VAL A 418 -2.28 -17.62 -24.65
C VAL A 418 -1.91 -16.48 -25.59
N GLU A 419 -2.79 -15.51 -25.75
CA GLU A 419 -2.52 -14.28 -26.49
C GLU A 419 -2.54 -13.09 -25.51
N PHE A 420 -1.43 -12.35 -25.46
CA PHE A 420 -1.34 -11.09 -24.71
C PHE A 420 -1.69 -9.90 -25.62
N PRO A 421 -2.43 -8.92 -25.11
CA PRO A 421 -2.65 -7.66 -25.82
C PRO A 421 -1.42 -6.76 -25.73
N ASP A 422 -1.41 -5.70 -26.55
CA ASP A 422 -0.46 -4.60 -26.39
C ASP A 422 -0.92 -3.65 -25.28
N TYR A 423 -0.21 -3.65 -24.15
CA TYR A 423 -0.50 -2.79 -23.01
C TYR A 423 0.07 -1.37 -23.14
N SER A 424 0.87 -1.08 -24.18
CA SER A 424 1.58 0.21 -24.31
C SER A 424 0.63 1.41 -24.46
N SER A 425 -0.56 1.18 -25.02
CA SER A 425 -1.60 2.20 -25.23
C SER A 425 -2.36 2.58 -23.96
N LEU A 426 -2.28 1.79 -22.89
CA LEU A 426 -3.08 1.99 -21.68
C LEU A 426 -2.53 3.08 -20.73
N GLY A 427 -1.37 3.67 -21.06
CA GLY A 427 -0.78 4.71 -20.22
C GLY A 427 -0.53 4.25 -18.78
N LEU A 428 -0.17 2.99 -18.58
CA LEU A 428 0.11 2.42 -17.25
C LEU A 428 1.34 3.07 -16.59
N TRP A 429 1.42 2.92 -15.28
CA TRP A 429 2.58 3.34 -14.50
C TRP A 429 3.67 2.27 -14.56
N ASN A 430 4.94 2.70 -14.62
CA ASN A 430 6.07 1.77 -14.66
C ASN A 430 6.38 1.29 -13.24
N GLY A 431 6.36 -0.02 -13.02
CA GLY A 431 6.73 -0.62 -11.74
C GLY A 431 8.24 -0.70 -11.54
N ILE A 432 8.71 -0.37 -10.33
CA ILE A 432 10.08 -0.62 -9.87
C ILE A 432 10.06 -1.89 -9.03
N SER A 433 10.73 -2.93 -9.53
CA SER A 433 10.81 -4.21 -8.84
C SER A 433 11.45 -4.05 -7.47
N ASN A 434 10.86 -4.68 -6.45
CA ASN A 434 11.39 -4.73 -5.10
C ASN A 434 11.11 -6.11 -4.49
N SER A 435 11.92 -6.50 -3.51
CA SER A 435 11.78 -7.76 -2.77
C SER A 435 11.44 -7.52 -1.30
N ILE A 436 10.68 -6.45 -1.02
CA ILE A 436 10.35 -6.06 0.36
C ILE A 436 9.29 -7.03 0.89
N ALA A 437 9.72 -7.98 1.71
CA ALA A 437 8.86 -8.96 2.37
C ALA A 437 8.47 -8.47 3.77
N MET A 438 7.52 -7.53 3.83
CA MET A 438 7.05 -6.93 5.08
C MET A 438 5.55 -6.65 4.99
N GLU A 439 4.83 -6.82 6.10
CA GLU A 439 3.46 -6.30 6.22
C GLU A 439 3.53 -4.80 6.49
N ALA A 440 3.70 -4.00 5.43
CA ALA A 440 3.80 -2.57 5.57
C ALA A 440 2.45 -1.94 5.93
N THR A 441 2.49 -0.90 6.75
CA THR A 441 1.36 -0.07 7.17
C THR A 441 1.49 1.37 6.68
N GLY A 442 2.68 1.78 6.25
CA GLY A 442 2.90 3.12 5.72
C GLY A 442 4.20 3.25 4.94
N ILE A 443 4.25 4.27 4.10
CA ILE A 443 5.41 4.61 3.28
C ILE A 443 5.59 6.13 3.21
N LYS A 444 6.85 6.57 3.12
CA LYS A 444 7.25 7.95 2.79
C LYS A 444 8.37 7.90 1.77
N VAL A 445 8.32 8.77 0.75
CA VAL A 445 9.30 8.80 -0.35
C VAL A 445 9.90 10.19 -0.53
N ASP A 446 11.18 10.25 -0.87
CA ASP A 446 11.88 11.50 -1.21
C ASP A 446 13.05 11.21 -2.15
N THR A 447 13.64 12.22 -2.77
CA THR A 447 14.77 12.07 -3.71
C THR A 447 15.98 12.90 -3.32
N ASP A 448 17.17 12.49 -3.77
CA ASP A 448 18.37 13.34 -3.72
C ASP A 448 18.59 14.10 -5.03
N SER A 449 19.58 15.00 -5.05
CA SER A 449 19.82 15.92 -6.17
C SER A 449 20.24 15.24 -7.48
N ILE A 450 20.61 13.95 -7.44
CA ILE A 450 20.96 13.17 -8.62
C ILE A 450 19.86 12.18 -9.02
N GLY A 451 18.81 12.05 -8.22
CA GLY A 451 17.60 11.29 -8.55
C GLY A 451 17.53 9.89 -7.94
N ASN A 452 18.35 9.58 -6.94
CA ASN A 452 18.12 8.36 -6.16
C ASN A 452 16.85 8.52 -5.35
N VAL A 453 16.04 7.46 -5.29
CA VAL A 453 14.78 7.46 -4.55
C VAL A 453 15.00 6.81 -3.19
N TYR A 454 14.54 7.46 -2.13
CA TYR A 454 14.58 6.94 -0.77
C TYR A 454 13.16 6.60 -0.34
N SER A 455 12.98 5.45 0.30
CA SER A 455 11.68 5.00 0.80
C SER A 455 11.80 4.58 2.26
N CYS A 456 11.07 5.27 3.15
CA CYS A 456 10.89 4.87 4.53
C CYS A 456 9.59 4.08 4.65
N ILE A 457 9.70 2.81 4.99
CA ILE A 457 8.59 1.87 5.05
C ILE A 457 8.39 1.47 6.50
N MET A 458 7.15 1.60 6.97
CA MET A 458 6.73 1.25 8.33
C MET A 458 5.89 0.00 8.26
N GLY A 459 6.05 -0.94 9.20
CA GLY A 459 5.31 -2.19 9.15
C GLY A 459 5.67 -3.18 10.24
N ARG A 460 5.40 -4.45 9.94
CA ARG A 460 5.73 -5.58 10.81
C ARG A 460 6.48 -6.67 10.05
N GLU A 461 7.42 -7.26 10.76
CA GLU A 461 7.99 -8.57 10.43
C GLU A 461 7.72 -9.48 11.62
N ASP A 462 6.96 -10.55 11.36
CA ASP A 462 6.34 -11.38 12.39
C ASP A 462 5.51 -10.51 13.38
N TRP A 463 5.82 -10.62 14.67
CA TRP A 463 5.13 -9.88 15.74
C TRP A 463 5.78 -8.53 16.08
N ASN A 464 6.87 -8.16 15.40
CA ASN A 464 7.66 -6.98 15.75
C ASN A 464 7.39 -5.81 14.80
N PHE A 465 7.11 -4.63 15.36
CA PHE A 465 7.10 -3.40 14.58
C PHE A 465 8.51 -3.03 14.14
N VAL A 466 8.72 -2.99 12.83
CA VAL A 466 10.01 -2.67 12.21
C VAL A 466 9.81 -1.63 11.11
N ASN A 467 10.68 -0.62 11.10
CA ASN A 467 10.71 0.38 10.05
C ASN A 467 12.06 0.34 9.34
N LYS A 468 12.03 0.44 8.01
CA LYS A 468 13.22 0.33 7.14
C LYS A 468 13.30 1.55 6.23
N VAL A 469 14.52 2.00 5.96
CA VAL A 469 14.77 3.01 4.93
C VAL A 469 15.61 2.35 3.85
N LEU A 470 15.15 2.45 2.61
CA LEU A 470 15.83 1.88 1.46
C LEU A 470 16.15 2.99 0.45
N LYS A 471 17.25 2.80 -0.28
CA LYS A 471 17.67 3.64 -1.40
C LYS A 471 17.56 2.83 -2.69
N TYR A 472 16.94 3.40 -3.70
CA TYR A 472 16.96 2.94 -5.08
C TYR A 472 17.81 3.88 -5.92
N ASP A 473 18.86 3.37 -6.54
CA ASP A 473 19.83 4.16 -7.32
C ASP A 473 19.54 4.20 -8.83
N GLY A 474 18.39 3.68 -9.25
CA GLY A 474 18.02 3.49 -10.65
C GLY A 474 18.26 2.08 -11.17
N ALA A 475 18.99 1.24 -10.43
CA ALA A 475 19.24 -0.16 -10.80
C ALA A 475 18.96 -1.15 -9.66
N SER A 476 19.27 -0.79 -8.41
CA SER A 476 19.22 -1.70 -7.28
C SER A 476 18.74 -1.04 -5.99
N TRP A 477 18.20 -1.87 -5.09
CA TRP A 477 17.77 -1.44 -3.76
C TRP A 477 18.85 -1.73 -2.72
N THR A 478 19.16 -0.74 -1.88
CA THR A 478 20.06 -0.87 -0.73
C THR A 478 19.35 -0.44 0.55
N THR A 479 19.32 -1.31 1.56
CA THR A 479 18.83 -0.95 2.90
C THR A 479 19.84 -0.06 3.61
N LEU A 480 19.40 1.08 4.15
CA LEU A 480 20.24 2.04 4.85
C LEU A 480 20.31 1.73 6.34
N GLY A 481 21.47 1.27 6.80
CA GLY A 481 21.74 1.03 8.21
C GLY A 481 20.89 -0.10 8.81
N SER A 482 20.79 -0.13 10.14
CA SER A 482 19.89 -1.06 10.85
C SER A 482 18.43 -0.62 10.72
N PHE A 483 17.51 -1.59 10.77
CA PHE A 483 16.08 -1.30 10.93
C PHE A 483 15.81 -0.63 12.28
N PHE A 484 14.72 0.13 12.35
CA PHE A 484 14.24 0.75 13.58
C PHE A 484 13.21 -0.15 14.24
N SER A 485 13.52 -0.65 15.44
CA SER A 485 12.62 -1.53 16.21
C SER A 485 11.74 -0.73 17.17
N ASN A 486 10.44 -1.03 17.20
CA ASN A 486 9.48 -0.45 18.15
C ASN A 486 9.46 1.10 18.16
N VAL A 487 9.54 1.69 16.97
CA VAL A 487 9.39 3.15 16.78
C VAL A 487 8.10 3.42 16.00
N ASN A 488 7.45 4.55 16.30
CA ASN A 488 6.17 4.94 15.71
C ASN A 488 6.28 6.25 14.92
N SER A 489 5.31 6.50 14.04
CA SER A 489 5.10 7.80 13.38
C SER A 489 6.37 8.37 12.71
N MET A 490 6.99 7.56 11.85
CA MET A 490 8.26 7.87 11.22
C MET A 490 8.06 8.62 9.89
N THR A 491 8.78 9.72 9.69
CA THR A 491 8.80 10.50 8.44
C THR A 491 10.22 10.62 7.90
N LEU A 492 10.34 10.88 6.60
CA LEU A 492 11.59 10.92 5.82
C LEU A 492 11.73 12.26 5.11
N LYS A 493 12.93 12.82 5.10
CA LYS A 493 13.31 13.91 4.20
C LYS A 493 14.79 13.80 3.82
N VAL A 494 15.11 14.03 2.56
CA VAL A 494 16.49 14.12 2.09
C VAL A 494 16.90 15.59 2.06
N TYR A 495 17.99 15.92 2.74
CA TYR A 495 18.52 17.28 2.82
C TYR A 495 20.03 17.28 2.57
N ASN A 496 20.48 18.07 1.58
CA ASN A 496 21.85 18.07 1.08
C ASN A 496 22.36 16.66 0.78
N ASP A 497 21.57 15.89 0.03
CA ASP A 497 21.82 14.48 -0.33
C ASP A 497 21.97 13.51 0.85
N VAL A 498 21.59 13.93 2.06
CA VAL A 498 21.61 13.10 3.27
C VAL A 498 20.18 12.78 3.71
N PRO A 499 19.83 11.49 3.86
CA PRO A 499 18.54 11.09 4.43
C PRO A 499 18.45 11.43 5.93
N TYR A 500 17.35 12.08 6.31
CA TYR A 500 16.94 12.34 7.69
C TYR A 500 15.62 11.67 7.98
N VAL A 501 15.48 11.17 9.21
CA VAL A 501 14.24 10.59 9.71
C VAL A 501 13.87 11.22 11.03
N LEU A 502 12.57 11.43 11.23
CA LEU A 502 12.00 11.90 12.47
C LEU A 502 10.94 10.89 12.91
N TYR A 503 11.04 10.38 14.13
CA TYR A 503 10.19 9.31 14.64
C TYR A 503 9.94 9.44 16.14
N LEU A 504 8.97 8.68 16.66
CA LEU A 504 8.76 8.49 18.09
C LEU A 504 9.48 7.22 18.54
N ASN A 505 10.39 7.34 19.51
CA ASN A 505 11.02 6.16 20.12
C ASN A 505 10.03 5.36 20.98
N SER A 506 10.48 4.26 21.58
CA SER A 506 9.66 3.39 22.44
C SER A 506 9.06 4.07 23.67
N SER A 507 9.58 5.23 24.07
CA SER A 507 9.02 6.07 25.15
C SER A 507 8.08 7.17 24.64
N GLY A 508 7.75 7.17 23.34
CA GLY A 508 6.91 8.20 22.71
C GLY A 508 7.62 9.54 22.51
N ARG A 509 8.96 9.60 22.57
CA ARG A 509 9.70 10.88 22.42
C ARG A 509 10.13 11.11 20.96
N PRO A 510 10.00 12.34 20.41
CA PRO A 510 10.53 12.70 19.10
C PRO A 510 12.06 12.54 19.06
N VAL A 511 12.54 11.84 18.04
CA VAL A 511 13.97 11.64 17.74
C VAL A 511 14.23 11.98 16.28
N LEU A 512 15.14 12.92 16.05
CA LEU A 512 15.70 13.24 14.75
C LEU A 512 17.00 12.45 14.56
N ALA A 513 17.10 11.68 13.50
CA ALA A 513 18.32 10.97 13.11
C ALA A 513 18.69 11.27 11.65
N LYS A 514 19.98 11.17 11.35
CA LYS A 514 20.53 11.31 9.99
C LYS A 514 21.33 10.07 9.61
N TYR A 515 21.37 9.75 8.32
CA TYR A 515 22.21 8.67 7.84
C TYR A 515 23.62 9.20 7.52
N ALA A 516 24.62 8.75 8.27
CA ALA A 516 26.02 9.14 8.07
C ALA A 516 26.99 8.02 8.47
N GLY A 517 28.06 7.84 7.69
CA GLY A 517 29.06 6.80 7.96
C GLY A 517 28.45 5.38 7.95
N ASN A 518 27.55 5.10 7.01
CA ASN A 518 26.80 3.85 6.88
C ASN A 518 25.90 3.47 8.08
N SER A 519 25.55 4.43 8.94
CA SER A 519 24.73 4.19 10.14
C SER A 519 23.77 5.35 10.42
N TRP A 520 22.73 5.07 11.20
CA TRP A 520 21.82 6.11 11.70
C TRP A 520 22.41 6.77 12.95
N GLN A 521 22.57 8.09 12.90
CA GLN A 521 23.10 8.90 14.00
C GLN A 521 22.02 9.82 14.53
N THR A 522 21.72 9.72 15.84
CA THR A 522 20.79 10.64 16.50
C THR A 522 21.37 12.05 16.53
N VAL A 523 20.61 13.00 15.98
CA VAL A 523 20.93 14.43 15.98
C VAL A 523 20.30 15.13 17.17
N TYR A 524 19.07 14.75 17.52
CA TYR A 524 18.29 15.41 18.56
C TYR A 524 17.20 14.50 19.11
N THR A 525 16.94 14.59 20.42
CA THR A 525 15.81 13.96 21.10
C THR A 525 15.09 15.00 21.94
N ASP A 526 13.79 15.20 21.72
CA ASP A 526 12.99 16.06 22.59
C ASP A 526 12.49 15.27 23.80
N ASN A 527 13.11 15.50 24.97
CA ASN A 527 12.72 14.85 26.21
C ASN A 527 11.61 15.60 26.97
N SER A 528 11.14 16.75 26.46
CA SER A 528 10.12 17.57 27.13
C SER A 528 8.69 17.18 26.79
N VAL A 529 8.49 16.34 25.77
CA VAL A 529 7.18 15.92 25.26
C VAL A 529 7.11 14.40 25.10
N SER A 530 5.90 13.86 25.24
CA SER A 530 5.62 12.43 25.10
C SER A 530 4.36 12.26 24.24
N TYR A 531 4.44 11.39 23.22
CA TYR A 531 3.40 11.12 22.22
C TYR A 531 2.81 12.37 21.55
N PRO A 532 3.63 13.29 21.00
CA PRO A 532 3.10 14.36 20.15
C PRO A 532 2.55 13.81 18.83
N ASN A 533 1.66 14.57 18.19
CA ASN A 533 1.07 14.22 16.90
C ASN A 533 1.79 14.93 15.75
N ASP A 534 1.51 14.50 14.51
CA ASP A 534 1.87 15.21 13.27
C ASP A 534 3.37 15.53 13.10
N LEU A 535 4.24 14.53 13.31
CA LEU A 535 5.69 14.71 13.09
C LEU A 535 6.00 15.05 11.64
N GLN A 536 6.77 16.12 11.44
CA GLN A 536 7.08 16.65 10.12
C GLN A 536 8.54 17.06 9.99
N LEU A 537 9.10 16.79 8.80
CA LEU A 537 10.34 17.35 8.30
C LEU A 537 10.01 18.18 7.08
N PHE A 538 10.45 19.43 7.05
CA PHE A 538 10.15 20.35 5.96
C PHE A 538 11.30 21.33 5.73
N MET A 539 11.32 21.93 4.55
CA MET A 539 12.40 22.80 4.08
C MET A 539 11.90 23.91 3.15
N GLY A 540 12.79 24.85 2.87
CA GLY A 540 12.71 25.84 1.82
C GLY A 540 13.90 26.79 1.95
N ASP A 541 13.85 27.94 1.29
CA ASP A 541 14.98 28.89 1.22
C ASP A 541 15.51 29.34 2.60
N SER A 542 14.66 29.30 3.63
CA SER A 542 14.99 29.75 4.99
C SER A 542 15.76 28.72 5.83
N GLY A 543 15.80 27.45 5.40
CA GLY A 543 16.53 26.36 6.05
C GLY A 543 15.75 25.04 6.18
N PHE A 544 16.27 24.15 7.03
CA PHE A 544 15.71 22.83 7.32
C PHE A 544 15.12 22.77 8.72
N TYR A 545 13.92 22.21 8.86
CA TYR A 545 13.13 22.29 10.10
C TYR A 545 12.45 20.96 10.42
N CYS A 546 12.13 20.79 11.70
CA CYS A 546 11.18 19.77 12.16
C CYS A 546 10.06 20.39 12.99
N ALA A 547 8.89 19.76 12.97
CA ALA A 547 7.75 20.19 13.76
C ALA A 547 6.88 19.02 14.22
N TRP A 548 6.06 19.28 15.24
CA TRP A 548 5.02 18.40 15.73
C TRP A 548 4.00 19.21 16.54
N THR A 549 2.82 18.63 16.77
CA THR A 549 1.82 19.20 17.67
C THR A 549 1.94 18.54 19.04
N VAL A 550 2.16 19.34 20.07
CA VAL A 550 2.05 18.88 21.46
C VAL A 550 0.57 18.76 21.77
N ASP A 551 0.14 17.56 22.21
CA ASP A 551 -1.25 17.18 22.54
C ASP A 551 -2.34 17.51 21.49
N GLY A 552 -1.93 17.92 20.29
CA GLY A 552 -2.81 18.39 19.23
C GLY A 552 -3.15 19.89 19.30
N THR A 553 -2.82 20.61 20.38
CA THR A 553 -3.27 22.02 20.56
C THR A 553 -2.17 23.07 20.37
N LYS A 554 -0.89 22.68 20.47
CA LYS A 554 0.24 23.60 20.36
C LYS A 554 1.25 23.15 19.31
N LEU A 555 1.58 24.02 18.37
CA LEU A 555 2.58 23.76 17.35
C LEU A 555 3.99 24.04 17.87
N SER A 556 4.86 23.03 17.82
CA SER A 556 6.28 23.14 18.18
C SER A 556 7.12 23.05 16.91
N ILE A 557 7.94 24.07 16.64
CA ILE A 557 8.80 24.14 15.46
C ILE A 557 10.26 24.27 15.91
N LYS A 558 11.16 23.53 15.27
CA LYS A 558 12.60 23.60 15.52
C LYS A 558 13.36 23.81 14.21
N LYS A 559 14.42 24.64 14.26
CA LYS A 559 15.37 24.79 13.16
C LYS A 559 16.51 23.79 13.33
N ILE A 560 16.88 23.12 12.25
CA ILE A 560 17.96 22.16 12.18
C ILE A 560 19.16 22.86 11.53
N THR A 561 20.31 22.83 12.20
CA THR A 561 21.56 23.42 11.72
C THR A 561 22.70 22.40 11.85
N SER A 562 23.85 22.68 11.25
CA SER A 562 25.07 21.89 11.47
C SER A 562 25.50 21.84 12.95
N ASN A 563 25.15 22.87 13.73
CA ASN A 563 25.48 23.00 15.15
C ASN A 563 24.43 22.39 16.09
N GLY A 564 23.36 21.79 15.56
CA GLY A 564 22.29 21.17 16.34
C GLY A 564 20.91 21.76 16.05
N VAL A 565 19.98 21.55 16.99
CA VAL A 565 18.56 21.88 16.85
C VAL A 565 18.16 22.99 17.82
N THR A 566 17.52 24.05 17.32
CA THR A 566 17.08 25.22 18.11
C THR A 566 15.58 25.44 17.99
N ASN A 567 14.94 25.98 19.04
CA ASN A 567 13.51 26.30 19.02
C ASN A 567 13.24 27.50 18.10
N VAL A 568 12.22 27.38 17.25
CA VAL A 568 11.51 28.53 16.72
C VAL A 568 10.43 28.84 17.76
N ASN A 569 10.54 29.96 18.47
CA ASN A 569 9.64 30.34 19.57
C ASN A 569 8.25 30.79 19.06
N SER A 570 7.61 29.96 18.22
CA SER A 570 6.27 30.19 17.71
C SER A 570 5.24 29.80 18.76
N SER A 571 4.43 30.75 19.24
CA SER A 571 3.39 30.52 20.25
C SER A 571 2.03 30.11 19.64
N LEU A 572 2.02 29.43 18.48
CA LEU A 572 0.77 29.14 17.79
C LEU A 572 -0.02 28.02 18.48
N THR A 573 -1.27 28.32 18.81
CA THR A 573 -2.23 27.39 19.39
C THR A 573 -3.49 27.28 18.54
N ALA A 574 -4.15 26.13 18.64
CA ALA A 574 -5.43 25.83 18.02
C ALA A 574 -6.26 24.95 18.99
N ASP A 575 -7.57 24.81 18.75
CA ASP A 575 -8.40 23.85 19.48
C ASP A 575 -7.94 22.42 19.22
N TYR A 576 -7.63 22.12 17.95
CA TYR A 576 -6.91 20.93 17.52
C TYR A 576 -6.36 21.18 16.12
N PHE A 577 -5.07 20.93 15.90
CA PHE A 577 -4.47 20.97 14.57
C PHE A 577 -4.82 19.70 13.80
N ALA A 578 -5.81 19.77 12.90
CA ALA A 578 -6.11 18.64 12.02
C ALA A 578 -5.09 18.57 10.87
N ASN A 579 -4.16 17.61 10.96
CA ASN A 579 -3.14 17.28 9.96
C ASN A 579 -2.42 18.54 9.43
N PRO A 580 -1.73 19.31 10.28
CA PRO A 580 -1.04 20.52 9.83
C PRO A 580 0.03 20.17 8.80
N SER A 581 0.31 21.07 7.86
CA SER A 581 1.42 20.96 6.91
C SER A 581 2.24 22.25 6.86
N LEU A 582 3.55 22.13 7.03
CA LEU A 582 4.47 23.27 7.09
C LEU A 582 5.42 23.33 5.89
N SER A 583 5.78 24.56 5.50
CA SER A 583 6.81 24.84 4.49
C SER A 583 7.41 26.22 4.73
N THR A 584 8.54 26.52 4.09
CA THR A 584 9.17 27.83 4.24
C THR A 584 9.33 28.55 2.91
N VAL A 585 9.15 29.87 2.94
CA VAL A 585 9.25 30.76 1.77
C VAL A 585 9.85 32.08 2.23
N GLY A 586 11.00 32.46 1.66
CA GLY A 586 11.72 33.67 2.08
C GLY A 586 11.98 33.69 3.58
N ASN A 587 11.51 34.74 4.27
CA ASN A 587 11.68 34.88 5.73
C ASN A 587 10.53 34.30 6.57
N TYR A 588 9.65 33.50 5.96
CA TYR A 588 8.43 33.03 6.60
C TYR A 588 8.35 31.51 6.69
N ILE A 589 7.81 31.03 7.80
CA ILE A 589 7.31 29.66 7.94
C ILE A 589 5.80 29.68 7.76
N TYR A 590 5.29 28.98 6.77
CA TYR A 590 3.86 28.83 6.53
C TYR A 590 3.34 27.54 7.17
N VAL A 591 2.08 27.58 7.61
CA VAL A 591 1.34 26.41 8.08
C VAL A 591 -0.08 26.43 7.49
N THR A 592 -0.47 25.32 6.87
CA THR A 592 -1.87 25.02 6.55
C THR A 592 -2.40 24.02 7.57
N TYR A 593 -3.61 24.24 8.09
CA TYR A 593 -4.30 23.29 8.98
C TYR A 593 -5.80 23.59 8.99
N CYS A 594 -6.62 22.69 9.53
CA CYS A 594 -7.97 23.04 9.96
C CYS A 594 -8.00 23.11 11.48
N ASN A 595 -8.56 24.19 12.04
CA ASN A 595 -8.74 24.30 13.49
C ASN A 595 -9.95 23.45 13.90
N PHE A 596 -9.71 22.23 14.37
CA PHE A 596 -10.76 21.29 14.69
C PHE A 596 -11.23 21.40 16.14
N SER A 597 -12.54 21.48 16.33
CA SER A 597 -13.20 21.53 17.64
C SER A 597 -14.25 20.43 17.72
N PHE A 598 -14.10 19.53 18.70
CA PHE A 598 -14.97 18.37 18.88
C PHE A 598 -16.40 18.80 19.23
N GLY A 599 -17.38 18.42 18.39
CA GLY A 599 -18.79 18.78 18.59
C GLY A 599 -19.17 20.23 18.23
N GLY A 600 -18.23 20.99 17.65
CA GLY A 600 -18.43 22.38 17.23
C GLY A 600 -19.12 22.55 15.86
N GLY A 601 -19.28 23.81 15.45
CA GLY A 601 -19.81 24.18 14.12
C GLY A 601 -18.85 23.90 12.97
N LYS A 602 -19.19 24.35 11.74
CA LYS A 602 -18.32 24.21 10.57
C LYS A 602 -16.97 24.87 10.81
N GLN A 603 -15.90 24.11 10.59
CA GLN A 603 -14.51 24.58 10.67
C GLN A 603 -13.94 24.66 9.27
N TYR A 604 -12.96 25.54 9.10
CA TYR A 604 -12.45 25.89 7.79
C TYR A 604 -10.93 25.75 7.77
N THR A 605 -10.38 25.38 6.61
CA THR A 605 -8.95 25.43 6.34
C THR A 605 -8.41 26.82 6.65
N GLN A 606 -7.28 26.87 7.36
CA GLN A 606 -6.55 28.07 7.73
C GLN A 606 -5.15 28.02 7.12
N VAL A 607 -4.66 29.19 6.70
CA VAL A 607 -3.27 29.40 6.31
C VAL A 607 -2.72 30.53 7.18
N LYS A 608 -1.60 30.26 7.85
CA LYS A 608 -0.86 31.28 8.62
C LYS A 608 0.60 31.27 8.23
N ARG A 609 1.28 32.40 8.44
CA ARG A 609 2.74 32.50 8.28
C ARG A 609 3.39 33.14 9.50
N TYR A 610 4.56 32.66 9.86
CA TYR A 610 5.37 33.18 10.96
C TYR A 610 6.55 33.96 10.39
N ASN A 611 6.63 35.25 10.72
CA ASN A 611 7.76 36.09 10.33
C ASN A 611 8.97 35.78 11.23
N LEU A 612 10.06 35.26 10.65
CA LEU A 612 11.25 34.87 11.41
C LEU A 612 12.01 36.08 12.00
N THR A 613 11.82 37.29 11.45
CA THR A 613 12.47 38.52 11.95
C THR A 613 11.64 39.18 13.04
N GLU A 614 10.33 39.33 12.81
CA GLU A 614 9.44 40.02 13.76
C GLU A 614 8.94 39.10 14.88
N GLY A 615 9.01 37.78 14.67
CA GLY A 615 8.57 36.78 15.63
C GLY A 615 7.06 36.70 15.82
N GLN A 616 6.26 37.07 14.82
CA GLN A 616 4.80 37.14 14.87
C GLN A 616 4.12 36.24 13.83
N TRP A 617 2.90 35.81 14.14
CA TRP A 617 2.04 35.08 13.20
C TRP A 617 1.06 36.02 12.49
N GLU A 618 0.90 35.79 11.20
CA GLU A 618 -0.05 36.49 10.33
C GLU A 618 -1.01 35.50 9.70
N SER A 619 -2.28 35.88 9.58
CA SER A 619 -3.31 35.08 8.91
C SER A 619 -3.39 35.43 7.43
N ILE A 620 -3.41 34.42 6.57
CA ILE A 620 -3.66 34.57 5.13
C ILE A 620 -5.13 34.26 4.87
N GLN A 621 -5.84 35.17 4.20
CA GLN A 621 -7.24 34.98 3.85
C GLN A 621 -7.37 34.05 2.65
N VAL A 622 -7.93 32.86 2.87
CA VAL A 622 -8.29 31.92 1.80
C VAL A 622 -9.68 32.29 1.29
N PRO A 623 -9.89 32.58 -0.02
CA PRO A 623 -11.17 33.05 -0.53
C PRO A 623 -12.34 32.09 -0.29
N ASN A 624 -12.15 30.80 -0.61
CA ASN A 624 -13.17 29.76 -0.42
C ASN A 624 -12.53 28.59 0.34
N PRO A 625 -12.34 28.71 1.66
CA PRO A 625 -11.65 27.68 2.43
C PRO A 625 -12.49 26.42 2.53
N LEU A 626 -11.84 25.26 2.48
CA LEU A 626 -12.50 23.97 2.55
C LEU A 626 -13.02 23.71 3.97
N VAL A 627 -14.22 23.13 4.07
CA VAL A 627 -14.83 22.81 5.37
C VAL A 627 -14.24 21.51 5.90
N SER A 628 -13.82 21.50 7.17
CA SER A 628 -13.36 20.31 7.89
C SER A 628 -12.25 19.54 7.18
N SER A 629 -11.37 20.24 6.46
CA SER A 629 -10.23 19.63 5.79
C SER A 629 -9.31 18.92 6.79
N ASN A 630 -8.84 17.73 6.43
CA ASN A 630 -8.05 16.88 7.31
C ASN A 630 -6.88 16.19 6.59
N LEU A 631 -6.65 16.53 5.32
CA LEU A 631 -5.52 16.08 4.52
C LEU A 631 -4.86 17.31 3.93
N HIS A 632 -3.64 17.60 4.34
CA HIS A 632 -2.90 18.77 3.87
C HIS A 632 -1.50 18.38 3.42
N ARG A 633 -1.05 19.03 2.35
CA ARG A 633 0.37 19.10 2.00
C ARG A 633 0.71 20.51 1.55
N SER A 634 1.90 20.97 1.89
CA SER A 634 2.43 22.25 1.47
C SER A 634 3.88 22.12 1.04
N ILE A 635 4.28 23.02 0.14
CA ILE A 635 5.64 23.16 -0.37
C ILE A 635 5.97 24.65 -0.54
N GLY A 636 7.24 24.99 -0.37
CA GLY A 636 7.79 26.26 -0.86
C GLY A 636 8.47 26.01 -2.20
N TYR A 637 8.18 26.83 -3.21
CA TYR A 637 8.75 26.68 -4.55
C TYR A 637 9.06 28.07 -5.15
N ASN A 638 10.33 28.35 -5.47
CA ASN A 638 10.79 29.60 -6.08
C ASN A 638 10.30 30.89 -5.40
N GLY A 639 10.16 30.86 -4.08
CA GLY A 639 9.66 31.99 -3.30
C GLY A 639 8.13 32.15 -3.32
N GLU A 640 7.39 31.11 -3.71
CA GLU A 640 5.94 31.00 -3.59
C GLU A 640 5.57 29.89 -2.61
N TYR A 641 4.50 30.09 -1.84
CA TYR A 641 3.92 29.06 -0.99
C TYR A 641 2.78 28.38 -1.73
N TRP A 642 2.81 27.06 -1.78
CA TRP A 642 1.74 26.25 -2.36
C TRP A 642 1.24 25.25 -1.33
N MET A 643 -0.08 25.05 -1.27
CA MET A 643 -0.67 23.99 -0.47
C MET A 643 -1.86 23.34 -1.16
N ILE A 644 -2.11 22.08 -0.82
CA ILE A 644 -3.37 21.37 -1.09
C ILE A 644 -4.09 21.08 0.23
N ALA A 645 -5.42 21.21 0.22
CA ALA A 645 -6.30 20.81 1.29
C ALA A 645 -7.42 19.91 0.74
N ALA A 646 -7.67 18.78 1.39
CA ALA A 646 -8.71 17.83 1.02
C ALA A 646 -9.49 17.31 2.23
N THR A 647 -10.69 16.78 1.94
CA THR A 647 -11.51 15.95 2.83
C THR A 647 -12.35 15.02 1.96
N SER A 648 -12.61 13.79 2.42
CA SER A 648 -13.47 12.85 1.69
C SER A 648 -14.85 13.46 1.42
N GLY A 649 -15.40 13.16 0.25
CA GLY A 649 -16.69 13.68 -0.22
C GLY A 649 -16.69 15.14 -0.70
N SER A 650 -15.55 15.83 -0.73
CA SER A 650 -15.41 17.17 -1.29
C SER A 650 -14.25 17.25 -2.27
N LYS A 651 -14.32 18.17 -3.23
CA LYS A 651 -13.21 18.44 -4.14
C LYS A 651 -12.06 19.12 -3.39
N PRO A 652 -10.81 18.67 -3.57
CA PRO A 652 -9.64 19.34 -3.01
C PRO A 652 -9.46 20.75 -3.55
N ILE A 653 -8.82 21.61 -2.76
CA ILE A 653 -8.41 22.96 -3.18
C ILE A 653 -6.90 23.10 -3.11
N ILE A 654 -6.34 23.88 -4.03
CA ILE A 654 -4.95 24.35 -3.96
C ILE A 654 -4.97 25.84 -3.70
N VAL A 655 -4.08 26.29 -2.81
CA VAL A 655 -3.85 27.71 -2.54
C VAL A 655 -2.39 28.04 -2.80
N LYS A 656 -2.16 29.05 -3.64
CA LYS A 656 -0.88 29.69 -3.89
C LYS A 656 -0.82 31.05 -3.22
N VAL A 657 0.27 31.35 -2.53
CA VAL A 657 0.58 32.68 -1.99
C VAL A 657 1.90 33.16 -2.61
N ASP A 658 1.83 34.26 -3.35
CA ASP A 658 3.02 34.85 -3.99
C ASP A 658 3.86 35.69 -3.00
N GLY A 659 5.02 36.19 -3.47
CA GLY A 659 5.92 37.02 -2.66
C GLY A 659 5.32 38.36 -2.19
N ASN A 660 4.22 38.81 -2.80
CA ASN A 660 3.47 40.01 -2.41
C ASN A 660 2.28 39.67 -1.50
N SER A 661 2.16 38.42 -1.05
CA SER A 661 1.05 37.91 -0.24
C SER A 661 -0.29 37.83 -0.98
N ASN A 662 -0.30 37.89 -2.31
CA ASN A 662 -1.53 37.68 -3.08
C ASN A 662 -1.88 36.19 -3.12
N VAL A 663 -3.18 35.91 -2.99
CA VAL A 663 -3.70 34.54 -2.93
C VAL A 663 -4.36 34.16 -4.25
N THR A 664 -3.94 33.02 -4.83
CA THR A 664 -4.63 32.37 -5.95
C THR A 664 -5.15 31.01 -5.49
N GLN A 665 -6.37 30.65 -5.86
CA GLN A 665 -6.99 29.38 -5.47
C GLN A 665 -7.43 28.58 -6.72
N TYR A 666 -7.20 27.28 -6.69
CA TYR A 666 -7.62 26.32 -7.71
C TYR A 666 -8.48 25.22 -7.08
N GLU A 667 -9.46 24.71 -7.81
CA GLU A 667 -10.19 23.49 -7.46
C GLU A 667 -9.57 22.32 -8.23
N VAL A 668 -9.35 21.18 -7.57
CA VAL A 668 -8.84 19.96 -8.22
C VAL A 668 -10.04 19.08 -8.59
N PRO A 669 -10.27 18.76 -9.88
CA PRO A 669 -11.33 17.86 -10.28
C PRO A 669 -11.00 16.44 -9.87
N THR A 670 -11.95 15.75 -9.26
CA THR A 670 -11.81 14.33 -8.94
C THR A 670 -13.18 13.66 -8.90
N THR A 671 -13.18 12.37 -9.20
CA THR A 671 -14.32 11.47 -9.03
C THR A 671 -14.21 10.63 -7.76
N ILE A 672 -13.06 10.70 -7.08
CA ILE A 672 -12.79 9.91 -5.88
C ILE A 672 -13.70 10.39 -4.75
N THR A 673 -14.46 9.47 -4.16
CA THR A 673 -15.36 9.82 -3.05
C THR A 673 -14.68 9.67 -1.70
N ASN A 674 -13.76 8.71 -1.57
CA ASN A 674 -13.04 8.41 -0.34
C ASN A 674 -11.52 8.61 -0.49
N ILE A 675 -11.07 9.85 -0.28
CA ILE A 675 -9.66 10.24 -0.34
C ILE A 675 -8.98 9.86 0.98
N LEU A 676 -7.99 8.98 0.92
CA LEU A 676 -7.14 8.60 2.05
C LEU A 676 -6.02 9.61 2.28
N GLU A 677 -5.37 10.03 1.19
CA GLU A 677 -4.25 10.97 1.25
C GLU A 677 -4.31 11.92 0.05
N ALA A 678 -3.94 13.18 0.30
CA ALA A 678 -3.77 14.19 -0.72
C ALA A 678 -2.35 14.75 -0.62
N SER A 679 -1.64 14.74 -1.74
CA SER A 679 -0.27 15.23 -1.86
C SER A 679 -0.14 16.11 -3.10
N MET A 680 0.90 16.92 -3.14
CA MET A 680 1.23 17.82 -4.22
C MET A 680 2.74 18.02 -4.26
N ASP A 681 3.27 18.16 -5.47
CA ASP A 681 4.66 18.52 -5.72
C ASP A 681 4.74 19.33 -7.04
N ILE A 682 5.85 20.05 -7.25
CA ILE A 682 6.07 20.85 -8.47
C ILE A 682 7.37 20.39 -9.11
N SER A 683 7.30 20.02 -10.39
CA SER A 683 8.46 19.60 -11.19
C SER A 683 9.44 20.75 -11.44
N GLU A 684 10.66 20.42 -11.87
CA GLU A 684 11.67 21.43 -12.24
C GLU A 684 11.21 22.34 -13.40
N ASN A 685 10.33 21.84 -14.28
CA ASN A 685 9.74 22.63 -15.37
C ASN A 685 8.48 23.42 -14.94
N GLY A 686 8.20 23.53 -13.64
CA GLY A 686 7.09 24.32 -13.10
C GLY A 686 5.71 23.72 -13.36
N THR A 687 5.60 22.39 -13.47
CA THR A 687 4.32 21.69 -13.60
C THR A 687 3.82 21.29 -12.23
N VAL A 688 2.65 21.80 -11.84
CA VAL A 688 1.99 21.43 -10.57
C VAL A 688 1.36 20.06 -10.72
N CYS A 689 1.70 19.13 -9.85
CA CYS A 689 1.16 17.78 -9.84
C CYS A 689 0.54 17.47 -8.48
N VAL A 690 -0.60 16.78 -8.51
CA VAL A 690 -1.40 16.40 -7.35
C VAL A 690 -1.60 14.90 -7.34
N SER A 691 -1.47 14.29 -6.17
CA SER A 691 -1.83 12.90 -5.91
C SER A 691 -3.04 12.84 -5.00
N LEU A 692 -4.08 12.13 -5.44
CA LEU A 692 -5.27 11.80 -4.66
C LEU A 692 -5.35 10.28 -4.54
N ILE A 693 -5.03 9.79 -3.34
CA ILE A 693 -4.96 8.37 -3.04
C ILE A 693 -6.29 7.92 -2.48
N ALA A 694 -6.87 6.86 -3.04
CA ALA A 694 -8.23 6.42 -2.72
C ALA A 694 -8.28 5.10 -1.95
N SER A 695 -9.27 4.96 -1.07
CA SER A 695 -9.60 3.68 -0.42
C SER A 695 -10.68 2.95 -1.21
N GLY A 696 -10.35 1.79 -1.77
CA GLY A 696 -11.32 0.95 -2.48
C GLY A 696 -11.77 1.51 -3.84
N GLU A 697 -11.09 2.55 -4.33
CA GLU A 697 -11.28 3.14 -5.66
C GLU A 697 -9.91 3.26 -6.36
N GLU A 698 -9.91 3.70 -7.62
CA GLU A 698 -8.69 3.99 -8.38
C GLU A 698 -8.11 5.34 -7.93
N SER A 699 -6.82 5.36 -7.57
CA SER A 699 -6.13 6.60 -7.21
C SER A 699 -5.86 7.46 -8.45
N GLN A 700 -5.80 8.78 -8.28
CA GLN A 700 -5.62 9.74 -9.36
C GLN A 700 -4.37 10.59 -9.15
N ILE A 701 -3.53 10.66 -10.17
CA ILE A 701 -2.46 11.65 -10.27
C ILE A 701 -2.86 12.64 -11.36
N LEU A 702 -2.89 13.92 -11.02
CA LEU A 702 -3.32 15.00 -11.90
C LEU A 702 -2.19 16.01 -12.06
N TYR A 703 -2.08 16.65 -13.21
CA TYR A 703 -1.14 17.75 -13.43
C TYR A 703 -1.84 18.92 -14.12
N LEU A 704 -1.39 20.13 -13.80
CA LEU A 704 -1.91 21.36 -14.39
C LEU A 704 -1.13 21.71 -15.65
N ASP A 705 -1.82 21.83 -16.77
CA ASP A 705 -1.24 22.17 -18.06
C ASP A 705 -2.19 23.01 -18.91
N GLY A 706 -1.77 24.24 -19.22
CA GLY A 706 -2.57 25.19 -20.00
C GLY A 706 -3.83 25.68 -19.28
N GLY A 707 -3.81 25.73 -17.94
CA GLY A 707 -4.94 26.07 -17.08
C GLY A 707 -5.93 24.92 -16.83
N GLU A 708 -5.68 23.74 -17.42
CA GLU A 708 -6.54 22.57 -17.29
C GLU A 708 -5.87 21.45 -16.50
N TRP A 709 -6.64 20.77 -15.65
CA TRP A 709 -6.18 19.58 -14.95
C TRP A 709 -6.30 18.35 -15.84
N LYS A 710 -5.18 17.64 -16.03
CA LYS A 710 -5.10 16.43 -16.84
C LYS A 710 -4.65 15.25 -15.99
N GLN A 711 -5.20 14.07 -16.26
CA GLN A 711 -4.80 12.85 -15.57
C GLN A 711 -3.45 12.34 -16.11
N LEU A 712 -2.52 12.02 -15.20
CA LEU A 712 -1.23 11.45 -15.52
C LEU A 712 -1.34 9.92 -15.64
N GLY A 713 -1.68 9.44 -16.83
CA GLY A 713 -1.82 8.01 -17.12
C GLY A 713 -2.97 7.35 -16.36
N GLY A 714 -2.88 6.03 -16.21
CA GLY A 714 -3.80 5.25 -15.37
C GLY A 714 -3.61 5.52 -13.88
N SER A 715 -4.27 4.71 -13.06
CA SER A 715 -4.09 4.74 -11.59
C SER A 715 -2.74 4.12 -11.20
N PRO A 716 -1.96 4.76 -10.31
CA PRO A 716 -0.69 4.20 -9.81
C PRO A 716 -0.91 3.06 -8.81
N CYS A 717 -2.09 3.02 -8.17
CA CYS A 717 -2.46 2.00 -7.20
C CYS A 717 -3.98 1.96 -7.00
N SER A 718 -4.55 0.76 -7.06
CA SER A 718 -5.92 0.45 -6.63
C SER A 718 -5.87 -0.20 -5.25
N SER A 719 -6.75 0.22 -4.34
CA SER A 719 -6.89 -0.39 -3.00
C SER A 719 -5.59 -0.42 -2.18
N CYS A 720 -4.99 0.74 -1.97
CA CYS A 720 -3.87 0.95 -1.05
C CYS A 720 -4.33 1.54 0.29
N GLN A 721 -3.61 1.25 1.36
CA GLN A 721 -3.88 1.79 2.70
C GLN A 721 -2.97 2.96 3.09
N ALA A 722 -1.89 3.17 2.34
CA ALA A 722 -0.98 4.31 2.49
C ALA A 722 -0.20 4.52 1.19
N ALA A 723 0.20 5.76 0.92
CA ALA A 723 1.07 6.09 -0.19
C ALA A 723 1.88 7.37 0.10
N ASP A 724 2.79 7.69 -0.80
CA ASP A 724 3.46 8.98 -0.83
C ASP A 724 3.96 9.26 -2.24
N MET A 725 4.07 10.55 -2.59
CA MET A 725 4.49 11.02 -3.91
C MET A 725 5.63 12.02 -3.77
N THR A 726 6.59 11.92 -4.69
CA THR A 726 7.67 12.90 -4.89
C THR A 726 7.96 13.04 -6.39
N ILE A 727 8.49 14.20 -6.80
CA ILE A 727 8.94 14.44 -8.16
C ILE A 727 10.43 14.71 -8.18
N TYR A 728 11.13 14.09 -9.12
CA TYR A 728 12.49 14.46 -9.49
C TYR A 728 12.51 14.82 -10.98
N LYS A 729 12.99 16.03 -11.30
CA LYS A 729 12.90 16.61 -12.65
C LYS A 729 11.46 16.63 -13.15
N ASN A 730 11.14 15.79 -14.13
CA ASN A 730 9.81 15.59 -14.70
C ASN A 730 9.19 14.23 -14.35
N ARG A 731 9.88 13.40 -13.56
CA ARG A 731 9.40 12.06 -13.21
C ARG A 731 8.69 12.07 -11.87
N VAL A 732 7.44 11.62 -11.87
CA VAL A 732 6.63 11.41 -10.67
C VAL A 732 6.87 10.00 -10.16
N TYR A 733 7.24 9.88 -8.89
CA TYR A 733 7.34 8.60 -8.19
C TYR A 733 6.19 8.47 -7.18
N VAL A 734 5.57 7.30 -7.12
CA VAL A 734 4.53 6.97 -6.14
C VAL A 734 4.91 5.68 -5.43
N GLY A 735 5.17 5.80 -4.13
CA GLY A 735 5.27 4.65 -3.24
C GLY A 735 3.89 4.34 -2.67
N SER A 736 3.47 3.08 -2.65
CA SER A 736 2.17 2.66 -2.13
C SER A 736 2.25 1.35 -1.35
N VAL A 737 1.34 1.20 -0.39
CA VAL A 737 1.17 0.01 0.44
C VAL A 737 -0.21 -0.57 0.16
N LEU A 738 -0.25 -1.80 -0.35
CA LEU A 738 -1.47 -2.51 -0.69
C LEU A 738 -2.29 -2.84 0.57
N THR A 739 -3.60 -2.62 0.49
CA THR A 739 -4.54 -3.02 1.55
C THR A 739 -4.51 -4.54 1.74
N GLY A 740 -4.69 -5.00 2.98
CA GLY A 740 -4.83 -6.42 3.32
C GLY A 740 -3.53 -7.22 3.41
N THR A 741 -2.54 -6.96 2.54
CA THR A 741 -1.22 -7.63 2.60
C THR A 741 -0.10 -6.76 3.13
N GLY A 742 -0.24 -5.43 3.07
CA GLY A 742 0.89 -4.54 3.33
C GLY A 742 1.99 -4.63 2.27
N GLY A 743 1.73 -5.23 1.11
CA GLY A 743 2.71 -5.32 0.03
C GLY A 743 3.11 -3.93 -0.49
N VAL A 744 4.40 -3.72 -0.72
CA VAL A 744 4.94 -2.42 -1.13
C VAL A 744 5.12 -2.36 -2.65
N SER A 745 4.62 -1.30 -3.26
CA SER A 745 4.83 -0.98 -4.67
C SER A 745 5.47 0.39 -4.80
N LEU A 746 6.50 0.51 -5.66
CA LEU A 746 7.02 1.79 -6.11
C LEU A 746 6.80 1.87 -7.62
N THR A 747 6.14 2.92 -8.08
CA THR A 747 5.88 3.16 -9.50
C THR A 747 6.36 4.54 -9.92
N TYR A 748 6.56 4.73 -11.22
CA TYR A 748 6.85 6.05 -11.78
C TYR A 748 6.18 6.31 -13.12
N LYS A 749 6.00 7.59 -13.42
CA LYS A 749 5.56 8.08 -14.72
C LYS A 749 6.16 9.45 -15.00
N ASP A 750 6.54 9.67 -16.25
CA ASP A 750 7.08 10.95 -16.70
C ASP A 750 5.92 11.91 -17.04
N LEU A 751 6.01 13.14 -16.53
CA LEU A 751 5.16 14.24 -16.97
C LEU A 751 5.44 14.55 -18.45
N PRO A 752 4.46 15.08 -19.19
CA PRO A 752 4.69 15.56 -20.55
C PRO A 752 5.86 16.54 -20.60
N GLU A 753 6.63 16.48 -21.68
CA GLU A 753 7.66 17.48 -21.93
C GLU A 753 7.00 18.84 -22.11
N LYS A 754 7.54 19.82 -21.39
CA LYS A 754 7.11 21.20 -21.39
C LYS A 754 8.34 22.08 -21.39
N GLU A 755 8.49 22.88 -22.44
CA GLU A 755 9.57 23.86 -22.48
C GLU A 755 9.30 24.95 -21.46
N LEU A 756 10.33 25.26 -20.66
CA LEU A 756 10.25 26.38 -19.74
C LEU A 756 10.19 27.70 -20.53
N PRO A 757 9.43 28.70 -20.06
CA PRO A 757 9.52 30.02 -20.62
C PRO A 757 10.90 30.61 -20.34
N GLU A 758 11.43 31.33 -21.31
CA GLU A 758 12.62 32.15 -21.20
C GLU A 758 12.23 33.62 -21.29
N LEU A 759 13.01 34.48 -20.61
CA LEU A 759 12.87 35.91 -20.76
C LEU A 759 13.92 36.36 -21.78
N ILE A 760 13.48 36.90 -22.90
CA ILE A 760 14.35 37.31 -24.00
C ILE A 760 14.16 38.80 -24.31
N SER A 761 15.16 39.40 -24.97
CA SER A 761 15.04 40.74 -25.54
C SER A 761 14.18 40.68 -26.79
N ILE A 762 13.32 41.69 -26.97
CA ILE A 762 12.60 41.90 -28.23
C ILE A 762 13.62 42.21 -29.34
N GLU A 763 13.39 41.63 -30.52
CA GLU A 763 14.21 41.84 -31.72
C GLU A 763 14.29 43.35 -32.03
N SER A 764 15.51 43.90 -32.16
CA SER A 764 15.90 45.34 -32.30
C SER A 764 16.37 46.09 -31.04
N GLN A 765 16.31 45.50 -29.84
CA GLN A 765 16.77 46.16 -28.61
C GLN A 765 18.22 45.77 -28.23
N THR A 766 18.92 46.66 -27.54
CA THR A 766 20.29 46.43 -27.02
C THR A 766 20.29 45.90 -25.58
N VAL A 767 19.26 45.14 -25.23
CA VAL A 767 19.06 44.57 -23.89
C VAL A 767 19.57 43.12 -23.87
N SER A 768 20.35 42.80 -22.84
CA SER A 768 20.86 41.45 -22.59
C SER A 768 20.16 40.85 -21.37
N VAL A 769 19.68 39.61 -21.51
CA VAL A 769 19.14 38.81 -20.41
C VAL A 769 20.09 37.63 -20.18
N THR A 770 20.97 37.74 -19.18
CA THR A 770 21.98 36.71 -18.89
C THR A 770 22.30 36.68 -17.40
N ASP A 771 22.67 35.49 -16.90
CA ASP A 771 23.13 35.28 -15.52
C ASP A 771 22.16 35.80 -14.43
N GLY A 772 20.86 35.80 -14.70
CA GLY A 772 19.85 36.34 -13.77
C GLY A 772 19.80 37.87 -13.74
N TYR A 773 20.39 38.55 -14.72
CA TYR A 773 20.36 40.00 -14.85
C TYR A 773 19.73 40.44 -16.19
N ILE A 774 19.14 41.63 -16.16
CA ILE A 774 18.70 42.37 -17.35
C ILE A 774 19.56 43.61 -17.45
N ILE A 775 20.40 43.70 -18.48
CA ILE A 775 21.42 44.73 -18.66
C ILE A 775 21.20 45.43 -19.99
N GLY A 776 21.58 46.70 -20.10
CA GLY A 776 21.49 47.47 -21.37
C GLY A 776 20.18 48.22 -21.56
N LEU A 777 19.34 48.28 -20.53
CA LEU A 777 18.15 49.13 -20.52
C LEU A 777 18.55 50.62 -20.52
N PRO A 778 17.83 51.48 -21.26
CA PRO A 778 18.05 52.91 -21.20
C PRO A 778 17.63 53.46 -19.82
N GLN A 779 18.25 54.57 -19.42
CA GLN A 779 17.85 55.32 -18.24
C GLN A 779 16.37 55.76 -18.39
N ARG A 780 15.61 55.75 -17.29
CA ARG A 780 14.16 56.08 -17.28
C ARG A 780 13.30 55.22 -18.22
N ALA A 781 13.65 53.95 -18.43
CA ALA A 781 12.83 53.02 -19.20
C ALA A 781 11.42 52.90 -18.59
N ALA A 782 10.40 53.38 -19.31
CA ALA A 782 9.04 53.50 -18.78
C ALA A 782 8.31 52.16 -18.61
N ASN A 783 8.60 51.16 -19.44
CA ASN A 783 7.93 49.86 -19.41
C ASN A 783 8.82 48.76 -19.97
N LEU A 784 9.11 47.72 -19.17
CA LEU A 784 9.93 46.59 -19.59
C LEU A 784 9.31 45.75 -20.73
N LYS A 785 7.98 45.80 -20.92
CA LYS A 785 7.30 45.11 -22.04
C LYS A 785 7.66 45.67 -23.43
N LEU A 786 8.35 46.81 -23.49
CA LEU A 786 8.90 47.35 -24.74
C LEU A 786 10.27 46.76 -25.10
N TYR A 787 10.91 46.10 -24.13
CA TYR A 787 12.27 45.59 -24.27
C TYR A 787 12.35 44.07 -24.16
N LEU A 788 11.41 43.45 -23.43
CA LEU A 788 11.46 42.05 -23.06
C LEU A 788 10.16 41.35 -23.42
N GLU A 789 10.28 40.07 -23.79
CA GLU A 789 9.16 39.15 -23.96
C GLU A 789 9.46 37.81 -23.30
N ALA A 790 8.40 37.08 -22.94
CA ALA A 790 8.49 35.74 -22.40
C ALA A 790 8.13 34.73 -23.51
N THR A 791 8.97 33.71 -23.69
CA THR A 791 8.72 32.64 -24.66
C THR A 791 7.73 31.60 -24.12
N ASN A 792 7.32 30.65 -24.98
CA ASN A 792 6.59 29.44 -24.59
C ASN A 792 5.29 29.70 -23.81
N GLY A 793 4.59 30.78 -24.16
CA GLY A 793 3.32 31.19 -23.53
C GLY A 793 3.45 31.69 -22.09
N GLY A 794 4.69 31.84 -21.58
CA GLY A 794 4.94 32.43 -20.28
C GLY A 794 4.62 33.93 -20.23
N TYR A 795 4.71 34.49 -19.03
CA TYR A 795 4.57 35.93 -18.82
C TYR A 795 5.50 36.39 -17.71
N PHE A 796 5.80 37.68 -17.66
CA PHE A 796 6.60 38.25 -16.59
C PHE A 796 5.89 39.40 -15.87
N LYS A 797 6.21 39.55 -14.59
CA LYS A 797 5.83 40.69 -13.75
C LYS A 797 7.10 41.38 -13.25
N TYR A 798 7.03 42.68 -12.97
CA TYR A 798 8.17 43.41 -12.42
C TYR A 798 7.69 44.49 -11.46
N ASP A 799 8.55 44.86 -10.50
CA ASP A 799 8.23 45.88 -9.49
C ASP A 799 8.62 47.29 -9.95
N LYS A 800 9.87 47.50 -10.38
CA LYS A 800 10.45 48.78 -10.78
C LYS A 800 11.50 48.59 -11.86
N VAL A 801 11.74 49.64 -12.63
CA VAL A 801 12.69 49.66 -13.75
C VAL A 801 13.90 50.52 -13.38
N CYS A 802 14.67 50.05 -12.40
CA CYS A 802 15.92 50.64 -11.94
C CYS A 802 16.86 49.53 -11.45
N THR A 803 18.12 49.86 -11.21
CA THR A 803 19.07 48.88 -10.66
C THR A 803 18.54 48.30 -9.35
N GLY A 804 18.55 46.97 -9.27
CA GLY A 804 18.00 46.21 -8.14
C GLY A 804 16.51 45.87 -8.24
N GLY A 805 15.78 46.42 -9.23
CA GLY A 805 14.41 46.00 -9.55
C GLY A 805 14.34 44.51 -9.93
N GLN A 806 13.24 43.85 -9.63
CA GLN A 806 13.03 42.42 -9.85
C GLN A 806 12.04 42.17 -10.98
N VAL A 807 12.40 41.24 -11.87
CA VAL A 807 11.53 40.69 -12.91
C VAL A 807 11.30 39.21 -12.62
N LEU A 808 10.03 38.83 -12.47
CA LEU A 808 9.57 37.49 -12.12
C LEU A 808 8.96 36.83 -13.36
N LEU A 809 9.53 35.71 -13.80
CA LEU A 809 9.09 34.96 -14.98
C LEU A 809 8.20 33.78 -14.55
N TYR A 810 7.01 33.71 -15.12
CA TYR A 810 5.98 32.72 -14.82
C TYR A 810 5.70 31.82 -16.03
N THR A 811 5.35 30.57 -15.75
CA THR A 811 4.67 29.70 -16.71
C THR A 811 3.28 30.24 -17.07
N ALA A 812 2.69 29.75 -18.16
CA ALA A 812 1.30 30.05 -18.51
C ALA A 812 0.31 29.73 -17.36
N ASP A 813 0.62 28.70 -16.57
CA ASP A 813 -0.18 28.26 -15.42
C ASP A 813 0.05 29.09 -14.14
N GLY A 814 0.95 30.07 -14.23
CA GLY A 814 1.25 31.00 -13.14
C GLY A 814 2.17 30.45 -12.07
N VAL A 815 3.04 29.49 -12.39
CA VAL A 815 4.13 29.04 -11.51
C VAL A 815 5.35 29.92 -11.73
N LEU A 816 5.93 30.47 -10.67
CA LEU A 816 7.17 31.23 -10.77
C LEU A 816 8.36 30.30 -11.04
N VAL A 817 9.05 30.50 -12.17
CA VAL A 817 10.17 29.62 -12.58
C VAL A 817 11.54 30.31 -12.52
N LYS A 818 11.59 31.64 -12.65
CA LYS A 818 12.87 32.37 -12.62
C LYS A 818 12.71 33.82 -12.18
N ARG A 819 13.78 34.36 -11.57
CA ARG A 819 13.86 35.77 -11.14
C ARG A 819 15.07 36.42 -11.81
N TYR A 820 14.91 37.67 -12.24
CA TYR A 820 15.96 38.48 -12.83
C TYR A 820 16.06 39.82 -12.09
N THR A 821 17.28 40.34 -11.99
CA THR A 821 17.56 41.66 -11.43
C THR A 821 17.86 42.65 -12.55
N VAL A 822 17.17 43.79 -12.57
CA VAL A 822 17.43 44.90 -13.47
C VAL A 822 18.75 45.58 -13.09
N VAL A 823 19.56 45.89 -14.10
CA VAL A 823 20.81 46.65 -13.97
C VAL A 823 20.82 47.75 -15.01
N ILE A 824 20.69 49.00 -14.55
CA ILE A 824 20.87 50.18 -15.39
C ILE A 824 22.30 50.67 -15.18
N LYS A 825 23.03 50.80 -16.29
CA LYS A 825 24.43 51.23 -16.27
C LYS A 825 24.56 52.58 -15.55
N GLY A 826 25.42 52.65 -14.54
CA GLY A 826 25.69 53.85 -13.75
C GLY A 826 24.65 54.20 -12.68
N ASP A 827 23.50 53.53 -12.62
CA ASP A 827 22.49 53.71 -11.56
C ASP A 827 22.87 52.80 -10.37
N VAL A 828 23.56 53.36 -9.38
CA VAL A 828 24.05 52.62 -8.22
C VAL A 828 23.26 52.94 -6.94
N ASN A 829 22.42 53.98 -6.98
CA ASN A 829 21.52 54.34 -5.90
C ASN A 829 20.11 53.71 -6.06
N GLY A 830 19.78 53.16 -7.24
CA GLY A 830 18.53 52.49 -7.55
C GLY A 830 17.36 53.43 -7.90
N ASP A 831 17.63 54.64 -8.40
CA ASP A 831 16.62 55.62 -8.80
C ASP A 831 16.25 55.55 -10.30
N GLY A 832 16.96 54.73 -11.08
CA GLY A 832 16.71 54.50 -12.50
C GLY A 832 17.44 55.46 -13.45
N VAL A 833 18.31 56.32 -12.91
CA VAL A 833 19.10 57.33 -13.62
C VAL A 833 20.57 57.20 -13.20
N ALA A 834 21.49 57.57 -14.08
CA ALA A 834 22.91 57.71 -13.72
C ALA A 834 23.25 59.20 -13.67
N ASP A 835 23.51 59.73 -12.48
CA ASP A 835 23.78 61.15 -12.27
C ASP A 835 24.93 61.45 -11.29
N GLY A 836 25.02 62.71 -10.84
CA GLY A 836 26.06 63.14 -9.91
C GLY A 836 26.02 62.45 -8.55
N CYS A 837 24.85 61.99 -8.09
CA CYS A 837 24.70 61.23 -6.85
C CYS A 837 25.36 59.85 -6.99
N ASP A 838 25.16 59.19 -8.13
CA ASP A 838 25.80 57.91 -8.43
C ASP A 838 27.32 58.04 -8.53
N ALA A 839 27.82 59.11 -9.16
CA ALA A 839 29.25 59.39 -9.24
C ALA A 839 29.89 59.57 -7.84
N VAL A 840 29.16 60.11 -6.86
CA VAL A 840 29.68 60.20 -5.49
C VAL A 840 29.81 58.81 -4.85
N LEU A 841 28.82 57.94 -5.07
CA LEU A 841 28.82 56.59 -4.52
C LEU A 841 29.86 55.68 -5.19
N ILE A 842 30.06 55.79 -6.50
CA ILE A 842 31.11 55.07 -7.24
C ILE A 842 32.50 55.54 -6.80
N ASN A 843 32.74 56.85 -6.64
CA ASN A 843 33.99 57.35 -6.05
C ASN A 843 34.25 56.81 -4.65
N ALA A 844 33.21 56.79 -3.79
CA ALA A 844 33.34 56.22 -2.45
C ALA A 844 33.68 54.72 -2.50
N ALA A 845 33.13 53.97 -3.46
CA ALA A 845 33.47 52.56 -3.68
C ALA A 845 34.92 52.39 -4.17
N ALA A 846 35.35 53.20 -5.14
CA ALA A 846 36.72 53.20 -5.68
C ALA A 846 37.76 53.55 -4.60
N ALA A 847 37.41 54.44 -3.66
CA ALA A 847 38.23 54.79 -2.51
C ALA A 847 38.18 53.75 -1.36
N GLY A 848 37.44 52.64 -1.53
CA GLY A 848 37.29 51.59 -0.51
C GLY A 848 36.43 51.97 0.68
N MET A 849 35.63 53.04 0.58
CA MET A 849 34.75 53.54 1.65
C MET A 849 33.40 52.81 1.70
N LEU A 850 33.00 52.14 0.60
CA LEU A 850 31.82 51.28 0.53
C LEU A 850 32.02 50.16 -0.49
N THR A 851 31.16 49.14 -0.46
CA THR A 851 31.17 48.03 -1.43
C THR A 851 29.77 47.80 -1.99
N PHE A 852 29.67 47.63 -3.31
CA PHE A 852 28.42 47.21 -3.95
C PHE A 852 28.36 45.69 -4.10
N GLU A 853 27.14 45.16 -4.07
CA GLU A 853 26.86 43.73 -4.29
C GLU A 853 25.88 43.53 -5.45
N GLY A 854 25.91 42.33 -6.04
CA GLY A 854 24.96 41.89 -7.06
C GLY A 854 24.81 42.86 -8.24
N GLY A 855 23.57 43.26 -8.53
CA GLY A 855 23.23 44.15 -9.65
C GLY A 855 23.85 45.53 -9.52
N PHE A 856 23.98 46.07 -8.29
CA PHE A 856 24.58 47.38 -8.05
C PHE A 856 26.08 47.38 -8.35
N LYS A 857 26.78 46.27 -8.10
CA LYS A 857 28.18 46.12 -8.49
C LYS A 857 28.33 46.16 -10.01
N LYS A 858 27.45 45.47 -10.74
CA LYS A 858 27.42 45.49 -12.21
C LYS A 858 27.03 46.86 -12.78
N ALA A 859 26.18 47.62 -12.08
CA ALA A 859 25.84 48.99 -12.47
C ALA A 859 27.01 49.97 -12.26
N ALA A 860 27.79 49.76 -11.19
CA ALA A 860 28.94 50.60 -10.83
C ALA A 860 30.16 50.41 -11.74
N ASP A 861 30.34 49.22 -12.30
CA ASP A 861 31.37 48.89 -13.31
C ASP A 861 30.90 49.38 -14.69
N THR A 862 31.09 50.67 -14.96
CA THR A 862 30.56 51.33 -16.16
C THR A 862 31.46 51.14 -17.36
N ASP A 863 32.73 50.79 -17.21
CA ASP A 863 33.62 50.46 -18.33
C ASP A 863 33.68 48.95 -18.62
N GLY A 864 33.18 48.11 -17.71
CA GLY A 864 33.01 46.67 -17.88
C GLY A 864 34.31 45.88 -17.68
N ASP A 865 35.31 46.45 -16.99
CA ASP A 865 36.60 45.81 -16.76
C ASP A 865 36.61 44.84 -15.55
N GLY A 866 35.51 44.79 -14.79
CA GLY A 866 35.32 43.93 -13.63
C GLY A 866 35.75 44.56 -12.30
N SER A 867 36.29 45.78 -12.32
CA SER A 867 36.74 46.54 -11.15
C SER A 867 36.00 47.87 -11.05
N ILE A 868 35.77 48.36 -9.83
CA ILE A 868 35.18 49.69 -9.62
C ILE A 868 36.32 50.65 -9.30
N THR A 869 36.60 51.57 -10.22
CA THR A 869 37.69 52.54 -10.10
C THR A 869 37.21 53.98 -10.32
N GLU A 870 38.09 54.97 -10.17
CA GLU A 870 37.73 56.36 -10.43
C GLU A 870 37.25 56.60 -11.87
N LYS A 871 37.68 55.77 -12.84
CA LYS A 871 37.27 55.85 -14.25
C LYS A 871 35.77 55.64 -14.44
N ASP A 872 35.15 54.83 -13.59
CA ASP A 872 33.73 54.52 -13.68
C ASP A 872 32.81 55.73 -13.44
N ASN A 873 33.36 56.79 -12.83
CA ASN A 873 32.63 58.03 -12.63
C ASN A 873 32.42 58.83 -13.92
N GLU A 874 33.17 58.55 -14.98
CA GLU A 874 33.02 59.30 -16.23
C GLU A 874 31.60 59.18 -16.79
N TYR A 875 30.97 58.00 -16.69
CA TYR A 875 29.66 57.75 -17.28
C TYR A 875 28.52 58.48 -16.54
N PRO A 876 28.36 58.37 -15.20
CA PRO A 876 27.32 59.13 -14.49
C PRO A 876 27.54 60.64 -14.56
N ILE A 877 28.79 61.12 -14.51
CA ILE A 877 29.12 62.56 -14.66
C ILE A 877 28.67 63.08 -16.03
N LYS A 878 29.01 62.37 -17.12
CA LYS A 878 28.60 62.76 -18.49
C LYS A 878 27.10 62.64 -18.70
N SER A 879 26.46 61.67 -18.05
CA SER A 879 25.00 61.47 -18.13
C SER A 879 24.22 62.57 -17.42
N GLY A 880 24.66 62.99 -16.23
CA GLY A 880 24.04 64.08 -15.48
C GLY A 880 24.17 65.48 -16.11
N LEU A 881 25.15 65.68 -17.01
CA LEU A 881 25.34 66.93 -17.76
C LEU A 881 24.42 67.10 -18.97
N ASN A 882 23.73 66.03 -19.39
CA ASN A 882 22.76 66.01 -20.50
C ASN A 882 21.30 66.00 -20.04
N LEU A 883 21.04 66.25 -18.75
CA LEU A 883 19.71 66.33 -18.13
C LEU A 883 19.21 67.77 -17.97
#